data_AF-A0A2C9ZU37-F1
#
_entry.id   AF-A0A2C9ZU37-F1
#
_cell.length_a   1.000
_cell.length_b   1.000
_cell.length_c   1.000
_cell.angle_alpha   90.00
_cell.angle_beta   90.00
_cell.angle_gamma   90.00
#
_symmetry.space_group_name_H-M   'P 1'
#
loop_
_entity.id
_entity.type
_entity.pdbx_description
1 polymer ?
#
loop_
_entity_poly.entity_id
_entity_poly.type
_entity_poly.pdbx_seq_one_letter_code
_entity_poly.pdbx_strand_id
1 'polypeptide(L)'
;MIRSCTLPGVVLLCLLQLRLVPARGQVKWPVAQLLPSFPKPAKTQDLIYLREVPARWEAEGSALGHGTGRLEGDGWRCQPGRDEPEQYMVYGPHATSVPAGPQVAEFRLQVDHNTAYDDSIVDLDVRNATTGQTLAVRTLTRRQFPVASDYTTFTLPFALSAANQALELRVFWRGKSSTKVDWVGLQQNQSAAEMYLFASLKGLINRKQPRIFSYEGDAFAEGPYTWLESLGLSWSEPADKWNLITKYRRELAGLIVYDPAQIHTVNLATLLAKDKKALIASPDLVSRLTAAPYNLPVLLDLRGQFNSKLQVYQTIYNTYWPTLNHRLLIGLNPEAHKAALREYATALGAAVIWLDPQVAGESELLNRFLAAMPAGANVMGWWPEEQPGVERASRYGLATIASDYATNLTLHSGMPRKIKRKPIPPTPTLQNKIYVAFILSDGDNLQYVEHLMRKLWQNPDRGAVPMGWTLSPAMLDAMPGALNYYWQTATANDNLVSGPSGYGYAYPNSFPNQQALNQFVAKTEAYTQRAGLQVVTVWNTIRGGINEAVGRSFAEHAPSLLGLTGQNTGGGLTIYQQRLPGMALSCNYCTSEQAMKEHIATASAGWDGNSPRFVLIQAQPWTNVTPTTFKKVATSLNPEYVVVRPDHLFQLIRQANGLTRNPGRKSAGHARVVRPR
;
A
#
# COMPACT_ATOMS: atom_id res chain seq x y z
N MET A 1 39.22 -10.10 83.45
CA MET A 1 38.76 -9.16 84.47
C MET A 1 37.68 -8.26 83.87
N ILE A 2 36.59 -8.07 84.61
CA ILE A 2 35.52 -7.07 84.45
C ILE A 2 34.41 -7.37 83.41
N ARG A 3 33.36 -7.99 83.97
CA ARG A 3 31.90 -7.77 83.86
C ARG A 3 31.24 -7.42 82.51
N SER A 4 30.37 -8.36 82.14
CA SER A 4 29.18 -8.27 81.31
C SER A 4 28.14 -7.23 81.75
N CYS A 5 27.51 -6.56 80.79
CA CYS A 5 26.13 -6.06 80.88
C CYS A 5 25.44 -6.15 79.51
N THR A 6 24.26 -6.75 79.51
CA THR A 6 23.34 -7.05 78.41
C THR A 6 22.34 -5.91 78.16
N LEU A 7 21.92 -5.65 76.90
CA LEU A 7 20.53 -5.78 76.38
C LEU A 7 20.43 -5.29 74.91
N PRO A 8 19.38 -5.70 74.15
CA PRO A 8 19.43 -5.88 72.69
C PRO A 8 18.78 -4.76 71.86
N GLY A 9 19.26 -4.61 70.62
CA GLY A 9 18.74 -3.69 69.61
C GLY A 9 17.51 -4.22 68.86
N VAL A 10 16.52 -3.34 68.73
CA VAL A 10 15.30 -3.50 67.93
C VAL A 10 15.64 -3.44 66.44
N VAL A 11 15.26 -4.48 65.68
CA VAL A 11 15.33 -4.48 64.21
C VAL A 11 14.00 -3.99 63.66
N LEU A 12 14.01 -2.82 63.01
CA LEU A 12 12.88 -2.23 62.31
C LEU A 12 12.80 -2.80 60.88
N LEU A 13 11.76 -3.59 60.58
CA LEU A 13 11.47 -4.06 59.23
C LEU A 13 10.77 -2.95 58.42
N CYS A 14 11.47 -2.37 57.44
CA CYS A 14 10.86 -1.52 56.42
C CYS A 14 10.28 -2.39 55.29
N LEU A 15 8.95 -2.48 55.21
CA LEU A 15 8.20 -3.03 54.07
C LEU A 15 8.28 -2.07 52.87
N LEU A 16 9.12 -2.38 51.88
CA LEU A 16 9.09 -1.71 50.57
C LEU A 16 7.91 -2.23 49.75
N GLN A 17 6.83 -1.45 49.64
CA GLN A 17 5.80 -1.69 48.64
C GLN A 17 6.34 -1.35 47.25
N LEU A 18 6.75 -2.37 46.48
CA LEU A 18 6.98 -2.25 45.04
C LEU A 18 5.65 -1.96 44.33
N ARG A 19 5.38 -0.69 44.05
CA ARG A 19 4.37 -0.30 43.07
C ARG A 19 4.86 -0.75 41.69
N LEU A 20 4.33 -1.86 41.18
CA LEU A 20 4.43 -2.25 39.78
C LEU A 20 3.79 -1.14 38.92
N VAL A 21 4.60 -0.24 38.39
CA VAL A 21 4.19 0.65 37.31
C VAL A 21 4.01 -0.24 36.08
N PRO A 22 2.81 -0.34 35.47
CA PRO A 22 2.66 -1.09 34.23
C PRO A 22 3.59 -0.46 33.19
N ALA A 23 4.48 -1.28 32.62
CA ALA A 23 5.41 -0.85 31.59
C ALA A 23 4.61 -0.20 30.46
N ARG A 24 4.66 1.14 30.37
CA ARG A 24 3.97 1.89 29.32
C ARG A 24 4.54 1.43 27.99
N GLY A 25 3.69 0.84 27.13
CA GLY A 25 4.07 0.42 25.80
C GLY A 25 4.66 1.61 25.04
N GLN A 26 5.96 1.56 24.75
CA GLN A 26 6.64 2.55 23.93
C GLN A 26 7.06 1.90 22.62
N VAL A 27 7.08 2.71 21.56
CA VAL A 27 7.67 2.33 20.27
C VAL A 27 9.15 2.00 20.48
N LYS A 28 9.58 0.84 20.00
CA LYS A 28 10.98 0.37 20.10
C LYS A 28 11.62 0.37 18.72
N TRP A 29 12.83 0.88 18.59
CA TRP A 29 13.55 0.83 17.31
C TRP A 29 15.02 0.43 17.45
N PRO A 30 15.30 -0.86 17.77
CA PRO A 30 16.65 -1.41 17.77
C PRO A 30 17.44 -1.03 16.50
N VAL A 31 18.75 -0.83 16.64
CA VAL A 31 19.63 -0.40 15.52
C VAL A 31 19.59 -1.38 14.35
N ALA A 32 19.50 -2.68 14.62
CA ALA A 32 19.43 -3.72 13.59
C ALA A 32 18.08 -3.77 12.83
N GLN A 33 17.05 -3.07 13.31
CA GLN A 33 15.73 -3.05 12.66
C GLN A 33 15.69 -2.05 11.50
N LEU A 34 14.98 -2.40 10.43
CA LEU A 34 14.64 -1.47 9.35
C LEU A 34 13.63 -0.46 9.87
N LEU A 35 12.57 -0.96 10.52
CA LEU A 35 11.44 -0.16 10.95
C LEU A 35 11.12 -0.37 12.44
N PRO A 36 10.57 0.66 13.11
CA PRO A 36 10.21 0.56 14.52
C PRO A 36 9.14 -0.50 14.78
N SER A 37 9.07 -0.94 16.04
CA SER A 37 8.07 -1.86 16.59
C SER A 37 7.12 -1.09 17.47
N PHE A 38 5.84 -1.19 17.16
CA PHE A 38 4.81 -0.64 18.01
C PHE A 38 4.52 -1.57 19.20
N PRO A 39 3.88 -1.06 20.26
CA PRO A 39 3.41 -1.89 21.35
C PRO A 39 2.43 -2.96 20.86
N LYS A 40 2.30 -4.05 21.62
CA LYS A 40 1.34 -5.12 21.32
C LYS A 40 -0.08 -4.53 21.17
N PRO A 41 -0.79 -4.80 20.06
CA PRO A 41 -2.17 -4.35 19.88
C PRO A 41 -3.10 -4.81 21.00
N ALA A 42 -4.08 -3.98 21.33
CA ALA A 42 -5.21 -4.39 22.15
C ALA A 42 -5.97 -5.54 21.48
N LYS A 43 -6.62 -6.38 22.28
CA LYS A 43 -7.38 -7.53 21.73
C LYS A 43 -8.57 -7.07 20.88
N THR A 44 -9.25 -6.01 21.31
CA THR A 44 -10.36 -5.38 20.60
C THR A 44 -9.91 -4.07 19.99
N GLN A 45 -10.20 -3.86 18.71
CA GLN A 45 -9.93 -2.62 17.98
C GLN A 45 -11.22 -1.82 17.75
N ASP A 46 -11.15 -0.50 17.85
CA ASP A 46 -12.18 0.38 17.32
C ASP A 46 -12.03 0.42 15.79
N LEU A 47 -12.92 -0.26 15.08
CA LEU A 47 -12.93 -0.32 13.63
C LEU A 47 -13.68 0.89 13.07
N ILE A 48 -13.02 1.71 12.27
CA ILE A 48 -13.63 2.86 11.59
C ILE A 48 -13.43 2.80 10.08
N TYR A 49 -14.32 3.45 9.35
CA TYR A 49 -14.21 3.59 7.89
C TYR A 49 -13.62 4.98 7.57
N LEU A 50 -12.46 4.98 6.91
CA LEU A 50 -11.75 6.17 6.45
C LEU A 50 -11.47 6.04 4.95
N ARG A 51 -12.53 6.11 4.15
CA ARG A 51 -12.44 6.12 2.69
C ARG A 51 -13.26 7.26 2.13
N GLU A 52 -12.78 7.83 1.05
CA GLU A 52 -13.63 8.66 0.20
C GLU A 52 -14.59 7.69 -0.48
N VAL A 53 -15.87 7.75 -0.13
CA VAL A 53 -16.90 7.07 -0.89
C VAL A 53 -17.47 8.12 -1.82
N PRO A 54 -17.16 8.11 -3.13
CA PRO A 54 -17.97 8.86 -4.07
C PRO A 54 -19.41 8.40 -3.85
N ALA A 55 -20.30 9.32 -3.49
CA ALA A 55 -21.71 9.00 -3.45
C ALA A 55 -22.15 8.97 -4.91
N ARG A 56 -21.96 7.81 -5.57
CA ARG A 56 -22.32 7.55 -6.95
C ARG A 56 -23.49 6.60 -6.96
N TRP A 57 -24.41 6.85 -7.88
CA TRP A 57 -25.58 6.03 -8.10
C TRP A 57 -25.62 5.73 -9.59
N GLU A 58 -25.53 4.45 -9.92
CA GLU A 58 -25.61 3.95 -11.29
C GLU A 58 -27.01 4.19 -11.83
N ALA A 59 -27.11 4.59 -13.10
CA ALA A 59 -28.35 4.88 -13.79
C ALA A 59 -29.23 3.63 -13.95
N GLU A 60 -28.67 2.43 -13.93
CA GLU A 60 -29.40 1.16 -13.86
C GLU A 60 -29.73 0.72 -12.43
N GLY A 61 -29.21 1.43 -11.42
CA GLY A 61 -29.37 1.09 -10.01
C GLY A 61 -30.74 1.49 -9.48
N SER A 62 -31.22 0.76 -8.46
CA SER A 62 -32.54 1.00 -7.82
C SER A 62 -32.67 2.33 -7.08
N ALA A 63 -31.59 3.11 -6.98
CA ALA A 63 -31.58 4.40 -6.28
C ALA A 63 -32.04 5.56 -7.18
N LEU A 64 -32.07 5.37 -8.50
CA LEU A 64 -32.44 6.41 -9.46
C LEU A 64 -33.77 6.06 -10.15
N GLY A 65 -34.52 7.09 -10.50
CA GLY A 65 -35.76 7.02 -11.26
C GLY A 65 -35.59 7.59 -12.67
N HIS A 66 -36.50 7.21 -13.56
CA HIS A 66 -36.49 7.59 -14.97
C HIS A 66 -37.88 8.03 -15.42
N GLY A 67 -37.98 9.17 -16.10
CA GLY A 67 -39.22 9.64 -16.75
C GLY A 67 -39.33 9.17 -18.20
N THR A 68 -38.19 9.02 -18.88
CA THR A 68 -38.09 8.62 -20.29
C THR A 68 -36.87 7.73 -20.50
N GLY A 69 -36.79 7.00 -21.62
CA GLY A 69 -35.67 6.12 -21.94
C GLY A 69 -35.82 4.68 -21.46
N ARG A 70 -34.71 3.93 -21.50
CA ARG A 70 -34.64 2.51 -21.13
C ARG A 70 -33.24 2.11 -20.67
N LEU A 71 -33.17 1.00 -19.94
CA LEU A 71 -31.92 0.30 -19.64
C LEU A 71 -31.23 -0.19 -20.92
N GLU A 72 -29.93 0.06 -21.04
CA GLU A 72 -29.10 -0.48 -22.13
C GLU A 72 -27.68 -0.75 -21.63
N GLY A 73 -27.37 -1.98 -21.23
CA GLY A 73 -26.05 -2.34 -20.72
C GLY A 73 -25.75 -1.66 -19.37
N ASP A 74 -24.60 -0.99 -19.29
CA ASP A 74 -24.12 -0.18 -18.16
C ASP A 74 -24.73 1.23 -18.17
N GLY A 75 -26.04 1.36 -18.19
CA GLY A 75 -26.67 2.67 -18.00
C GLY A 75 -28.01 2.87 -18.70
N TRP A 76 -28.51 4.10 -18.65
CA TRP A 76 -29.86 4.47 -19.09
C TRP A 76 -29.82 5.35 -20.34
N ARG A 77 -30.50 4.93 -21.41
CA ARG A 77 -30.46 5.60 -22.73
C ARG A 77 -31.80 6.20 -23.13
N CYS A 78 -31.73 7.40 -23.72
CA CYS A 78 -32.78 8.00 -24.53
C CYS A 78 -32.34 8.17 -25.99
N GLN A 79 -33.25 7.98 -26.95
CA GLN A 79 -33.01 8.09 -28.39
C GLN A 79 -34.09 8.96 -29.07
N PRO A 80 -33.70 9.97 -29.89
CA PRO A 80 -34.64 10.78 -30.65
C PRO A 80 -35.54 9.91 -31.54
N GLY A 81 -36.84 10.24 -31.60
CA GLY A 81 -37.82 9.50 -32.39
C GLY A 81 -38.25 8.15 -31.79
N ARG A 82 -37.71 7.77 -30.63
CA ARG A 82 -38.12 6.56 -29.89
C ARG A 82 -38.58 6.84 -28.47
N ASP A 83 -37.88 7.74 -27.79
CA ASP A 83 -38.16 8.12 -26.40
C ASP A 83 -38.76 9.52 -26.34
N GLU A 84 -39.63 9.77 -25.36
CA GLU A 84 -40.33 11.05 -25.19
C GLU A 84 -39.30 12.14 -24.80
N PRO A 85 -39.16 13.22 -25.58
CA PRO A 85 -38.23 14.32 -25.27
C PRO A 85 -38.77 15.23 -24.17
N GLU A 86 -37.94 16.17 -23.69
CA GLU A 86 -38.31 17.16 -22.68
C GLU A 86 -38.76 16.51 -21.36
N GLN A 87 -38.03 15.47 -20.93
CA GLN A 87 -38.26 14.77 -19.67
C GLN A 87 -36.96 14.45 -18.94
N TYR A 88 -37.06 14.21 -17.63
CA TYR A 88 -35.94 13.72 -16.83
C TYR A 88 -35.63 12.26 -17.18
N MET A 89 -34.53 12.03 -17.88
CA MET A 89 -34.06 10.67 -18.16
C MET A 89 -33.46 10.01 -16.90
N VAL A 90 -32.97 10.81 -15.94
CA VAL A 90 -32.50 10.38 -14.63
C VAL A 90 -32.91 11.42 -13.58
N TYR A 91 -33.43 10.95 -12.45
CA TYR A 91 -33.64 11.72 -11.22
C TYR A 91 -33.45 10.83 -9.98
N GLY A 92 -33.28 11.42 -8.81
CA GLY A 92 -32.89 10.72 -7.57
C GLY A 92 -31.49 11.16 -7.11
N PRO A 93 -30.88 10.54 -6.10
CA PRO A 93 -31.36 9.43 -5.28
C PRO A 93 -32.14 9.89 -4.03
N HIS A 94 -32.39 11.20 -3.87
CA HIS A 94 -32.92 11.78 -2.63
C HIS A 94 -31.95 11.58 -1.43
N ALA A 95 -30.65 11.76 -1.66
CA ALA A 95 -29.61 11.56 -0.65
C ALA A 95 -29.77 12.55 0.51
N THR A 96 -29.94 12.05 1.74
CA THR A 96 -30.11 12.88 2.94
C THR A 96 -28.83 13.05 3.74
N SER A 97 -27.78 12.28 3.47
CA SER A 97 -26.52 12.33 4.24
C SER A 97 -25.54 13.42 3.76
N VAL A 98 -25.98 14.36 2.93
CA VAL A 98 -25.11 15.42 2.37
C VAL A 98 -24.99 16.57 3.36
N PRO A 99 -23.77 16.99 3.75
CA PRO A 99 -23.59 18.08 4.70
C PRO A 99 -23.85 19.45 4.05
N ALA A 100 -24.22 20.43 4.90
CA ALA A 100 -24.37 21.83 4.48
C ALA A 100 -23.04 22.39 3.93
N GLY A 101 -23.15 23.43 3.10
CA GLY A 101 -22.02 24.14 2.51
C GLY A 101 -21.79 23.83 1.04
N PRO A 102 -20.67 24.30 0.47
CA PRO A 102 -20.30 24.08 -0.93
C PRO A 102 -20.08 22.60 -1.25
N GLN A 103 -20.66 22.15 -2.36
CA GLN A 103 -20.59 20.79 -2.87
C GLN A 103 -20.39 20.81 -4.39
N VAL A 104 -19.99 19.68 -4.98
CA VAL A 104 -19.90 19.52 -6.44
C VAL A 104 -20.62 18.23 -6.83
N ALA A 105 -21.62 18.36 -7.70
CA ALA A 105 -22.27 17.22 -8.33
C ALA A 105 -21.51 16.79 -9.59
N GLU A 106 -21.56 15.50 -9.90
CA GLU A 106 -20.93 14.86 -11.04
C GLU A 106 -21.98 14.09 -11.86
N PHE A 107 -21.89 14.16 -13.18
CA PHE A 107 -22.78 13.48 -14.10
C PHE A 107 -21.94 12.83 -15.20
N ARG A 108 -21.98 11.50 -15.33
CA ARG A 108 -21.27 10.77 -16.38
C ARG A 108 -22.23 10.36 -17.48
N LEU A 109 -22.06 10.93 -18.67
CA LEU A 109 -22.94 10.67 -19.81
C LEU A 109 -22.19 10.75 -21.14
N GLN A 110 -22.80 10.18 -22.17
CA GLN A 110 -22.30 10.18 -23.55
C GLN A 110 -23.41 10.54 -24.54
N VAL A 111 -23.00 11.02 -25.71
CA VAL A 111 -23.86 11.26 -26.88
C VAL A 111 -23.42 10.41 -28.05
N ASP A 112 -24.35 10.06 -28.94
CA ASP A 112 -24.07 9.28 -30.15
C ASP A 112 -23.16 9.99 -31.17
N HIS A 113 -23.22 11.32 -31.24
CA HIS A 113 -22.40 12.14 -32.14
C HIS A 113 -22.17 13.55 -31.59
N ASN A 114 -21.01 14.14 -31.86
CA ASN A 114 -20.61 15.46 -31.34
C ASN A 114 -20.26 16.50 -32.42
N THR A 115 -20.43 16.18 -33.71
CA THR A 115 -20.00 17.03 -34.85
C THR A 115 -21.15 17.77 -35.57
N ALA A 116 -22.41 17.48 -35.25
CA ALA A 116 -23.56 18.15 -35.87
C ALA A 116 -23.76 19.60 -35.35
N TYR A 117 -24.94 20.17 -35.59
CA TYR A 117 -25.35 21.46 -34.99
C TYR A 117 -25.12 21.45 -33.48
N ASP A 118 -24.87 22.59 -32.87
CA ASP A 118 -24.55 22.64 -31.43
C ASP A 118 -25.81 22.79 -30.57
N ASP A 119 -26.75 21.85 -30.70
CA ASP A 119 -28.01 21.89 -29.95
C ASP A 119 -27.77 21.65 -28.46
N SER A 120 -28.65 22.18 -27.62
CA SER A 120 -28.76 21.78 -26.21
C SER A 120 -29.27 20.35 -26.12
N ILE A 121 -28.50 19.46 -25.49
CA ILE A 121 -28.79 18.02 -25.43
C ILE A 121 -29.42 17.64 -24.09
N VAL A 122 -28.84 18.13 -22.99
CA VAL A 122 -29.35 17.92 -21.63
C VAL A 122 -29.25 19.16 -20.78
N ASP A 123 -30.12 19.26 -19.77
CA ASP A 123 -29.89 20.12 -18.61
C ASP A 123 -29.53 19.25 -17.41
N LEU A 124 -28.37 19.52 -16.82
CA LEU A 124 -27.97 18.96 -15.54
C LEU A 124 -28.47 19.89 -14.44
N ASP A 125 -29.13 19.36 -13.42
CA ASP A 125 -29.53 20.17 -12.28
C ASP A 125 -29.41 19.44 -10.96
N VAL A 126 -29.22 20.23 -9.90
CA VAL A 126 -29.19 19.78 -8.52
C VAL A 126 -30.39 20.41 -7.82
N ARG A 127 -31.27 19.59 -7.25
CA ARG A 127 -32.47 20.03 -6.53
C ARG A 127 -32.44 19.61 -5.08
N ASN A 128 -32.84 20.51 -4.20
CA ASN A 128 -33.22 20.20 -2.83
C ASN A 128 -34.65 19.68 -2.84
N ALA A 129 -34.83 18.36 -2.79
CA ALA A 129 -36.13 17.72 -2.79
C ALA A 129 -36.93 18.01 -1.50
N THR A 130 -36.27 18.37 -0.39
CA THR A 130 -36.96 18.78 0.84
C THR A 130 -37.63 20.15 0.69
N THR A 131 -36.98 21.12 0.05
CA THR A 131 -37.52 22.49 -0.10
C THR A 131 -38.16 22.75 -1.48
N GLY A 132 -37.95 21.85 -2.44
CA GLY A 132 -38.35 22.01 -3.84
C GLY A 132 -37.41 22.90 -4.67
N GLN A 133 -36.40 23.53 -4.05
CA GLN A 133 -35.51 24.51 -4.69
C GLN A 133 -34.49 23.85 -5.63
N THR A 134 -34.31 24.39 -6.84
CA THR A 134 -33.15 24.08 -7.70
C THR A 134 -31.93 24.86 -7.18
N LEU A 135 -30.87 24.16 -6.80
CA LEU A 135 -29.64 24.70 -6.22
C LEU A 135 -28.62 25.09 -7.29
N ALA A 136 -28.58 24.38 -8.41
CA ALA A 136 -27.71 24.67 -9.55
C ALA A 136 -28.28 24.05 -10.83
N VAL A 137 -27.99 24.65 -11.98
CA VAL A 137 -28.35 24.13 -13.30
C VAL A 137 -27.24 24.41 -14.31
N ARG A 138 -27.04 23.50 -15.26
CA ARG A 138 -26.11 23.65 -16.38
C ARG A 138 -26.65 22.93 -17.60
N THR A 139 -26.86 23.67 -18.69
CA THR A 139 -27.17 23.08 -20.00
C THR A 139 -25.90 22.61 -20.68
N LEU A 140 -25.92 21.39 -21.21
CA LEU A 140 -24.85 20.83 -22.05
C LEU A 140 -25.27 20.80 -23.53
N THR A 141 -24.41 21.34 -24.39
CA THR A 141 -24.60 21.32 -25.84
C THR A 141 -23.82 20.17 -26.49
N ARG A 142 -24.20 19.81 -27.73
CA ARG A 142 -23.64 18.66 -28.45
C ARG A 142 -22.12 18.71 -28.56
N ARG A 143 -21.54 19.88 -28.81
CA ARG A 143 -20.09 20.05 -29.02
C ARG A 143 -19.29 20.09 -27.72
N GLN A 144 -19.93 20.14 -26.55
CA GLN A 144 -19.26 20.04 -25.26
C GLN A 144 -18.86 18.60 -24.89
N PHE A 145 -19.32 17.60 -25.66
CA PHE A 145 -18.85 16.23 -25.56
C PHE A 145 -17.59 16.05 -26.40
N PRO A 146 -16.43 15.70 -25.79
CA PRO A 146 -15.15 15.64 -26.48
C PRO A 146 -15.07 14.53 -27.52
N VAL A 147 -15.69 13.37 -27.25
CA VAL A 147 -15.66 12.19 -28.13
C VAL A 147 -17.06 11.58 -28.20
N ALA A 148 -17.54 11.30 -29.41
CA ALA A 148 -18.80 10.62 -29.63
C ALA A 148 -18.75 9.18 -29.12
N SER A 149 -19.84 8.72 -28.49
CA SER A 149 -19.97 7.39 -27.90
C SER A 149 -18.94 7.03 -26.83
N ASP A 150 -18.31 8.04 -26.21
CA ASP A 150 -17.46 7.87 -25.04
C ASP A 150 -18.01 8.66 -23.86
N TYR A 151 -17.93 8.06 -22.68
CA TYR A 151 -18.49 8.64 -21.47
C TYR A 151 -17.63 9.77 -20.93
N THR A 152 -18.26 10.94 -20.78
CA THR A 152 -17.62 12.14 -20.23
C THR A 152 -18.28 12.51 -18.90
N THR A 153 -17.46 12.87 -17.91
CA THR A 153 -17.95 13.35 -16.60
C THR A 153 -18.00 14.87 -16.60
N PHE A 154 -19.16 15.43 -16.29
CA PHE A 154 -19.40 16.86 -16.14
C PHE A 154 -19.66 17.18 -14.68
N THR A 155 -19.12 18.30 -14.21
CA THR A 155 -19.28 18.78 -12.83
C THR A 155 -20.22 19.98 -12.76
N LEU A 156 -20.94 20.10 -11.63
CA LEU A 156 -21.85 21.19 -11.31
C LEU A 156 -21.72 21.58 -9.83
N PRO A 157 -21.00 22.67 -9.52
CA PRO A 157 -20.92 23.21 -8.16
C PRO A 157 -22.27 23.72 -7.66
N PHE A 158 -22.57 23.52 -6.37
CA PHE A 158 -23.77 24.02 -5.69
C PHE A 158 -23.49 24.23 -4.19
N ALA A 159 -24.45 24.78 -3.43
CA ALA A 159 -24.35 24.88 -1.98
C ALA A 159 -25.65 24.44 -1.30
N LEU A 160 -25.53 23.68 -0.21
CA LEU A 160 -26.65 23.32 0.67
C LEU A 160 -26.73 24.26 1.87
N SER A 161 -27.92 24.76 2.16
CA SER A 161 -28.14 25.69 3.28
C SER A 161 -28.21 24.99 4.64
N ALA A 162 -28.54 23.71 4.68
CA ALA A 162 -28.58 22.90 5.89
C ALA A 162 -28.24 21.42 5.60
N ALA A 163 -27.80 20.69 6.62
CA ALA A 163 -27.58 19.24 6.55
C ALA A 163 -28.91 18.48 6.61
N ASN A 164 -28.90 17.18 6.29
CA ASN A 164 -30.07 16.28 6.36
C ASN A 164 -31.22 16.63 5.40
N GLN A 165 -30.98 17.49 4.40
CA GLN A 165 -31.94 17.79 3.34
C GLN A 165 -31.80 16.76 2.21
N ALA A 166 -32.91 16.31 1.66
CA ALA A 166 -32.92 15.34 0.56
C ALA A 166 -32.44 16.02 -0.73
N LEU A 167 -31.31 15.55 -1.26
CA LEU A 167 -30.73 16.04 -2.51
C LEU A 167 -31.10 15.13 -3.69
N GLU A 168 -31.48 15.75 -4.79
CA GLU A 168 -31.80 15.10 -6.05
C GLU A 168 -30.87 15.65 -7.15
N LEU A 169 -30.20 14.75 -7.87
CA LEU A 169 -29.37 15.03 -9.05
C LEU A 169 -30.15 14.60 -10.28
N ARG A 170 -30.31 15.49 -11.26
CA ARG A 170 -31.21 15.26 -12.38
C ARG A 170 -30.57 15.54 -13.73
N VAL A 171 -30.94 14.72 -14.71
CA VAL A 171 -30.58 14.89 -16.12
C VAL A 171 -31.86 15.01 -16.93
N PHE A 172 -32.14 16.22 -17.40
CA PHE A 172 -33.27 16.51 -18.27
C PHE A 172 -32.83 16.36 -19.73
N TRP A 173 -33.49 15.49 -20.50
CA TRP A 173 -33.12 15.20 -21.88
C TRP A 173 -34.00 15.94 -22.89
N ARG A 174 -33.37 16.67 -23.81
CA ARG A 174 -34.05 17.57 -24.77
C ARG A 174 -34.42 16.92 -26.11
N GLY A 175 -34.19 15.62 -26.28
CA GLY A 175 -34.60 14.91 -27.49
C GLY A 175 -33.76 15.14 -28.74
N LYS A 176 -32.64 15.87 -28.66
CA LYS A 176 -31.84 16.27 -29.83
C LYS A 176 -30.73 15.28 -30.22
N SER A 177 -30.29 14.42 -29.30
CA SER A 177 -29.24 13.43 -29.55
C SER A 177 -29.49 12.20 -28.67
N SER A 178 -29.12 11.02 -29.17
CA SER A 178 -29.14 9.81 -28.34
C SER A 178 -28.14 9.98 -27.21
N THR A 179 -28.65 9.99 -25.98
CA THR A 179 -27.87 10.26 -24.76
C THR A 179 -27.96 9.05 -23.84
N LYS A 180 -26.83 8.64 -23.27
CA LYS A 180 -26.79 7.59 -22.26
C LYS A 180 -26.11 8.12 -21.00
N VAL A 181 -26.74 7.93 -19.85
CA VAL A 181 -26.19 8.25 -18.52
C VAL A 181 -25.68 6.95 -17.90
N ASP A 182 -24.45 6.99 -17.39
CA ASP A 182 -23.84 5.90 -16.62
C ASP A 182 -24.19 6.05 -15.14
N TRP A 183 -23.81 7.18 -14.54
CA TRP A 183 -24.12 7.50 -13.14
C TRP A 183 -24.19 9.00 -12.88
N VAL A 184 -24.78 9.33 -11.73
CA VAL A 184 -24.70 10.66 -11.10
C VAL A 184 -24.06 10.54 -9.72
N GLY A 185 -23.42 11.60 -9.23
CA GLY A 185 -22.81 11.55 -7.91
C GLY A 185 -22.38 12.88 -7.30
N LEU A 186 -21.73 12.81 -6.13
CA LEU A 186 -21.20 13.96 -5.39
C LEU A 186 -19.70 13.80 -5.10
N GLN A 187 -18.94 14.87 -5.29
CA GLN A 187 -17.57 14.98 -4.77
C GLN A 187 -17.63 15.24 -3.27
N GLN A 188 -17.01 14.35 -2.46
CA GLN A 188 -17.05 14.48 -1.00
C GLN A 188 -15.83 15.25 -0.45
N ASN A 189 -15.87 16.59 -0.47
CA ASN A 189 -14.82 17.41 0.13
C ASN A 189 -14.67 17.21 1.67
N GLN A 190 -15.74 16.83 2.39
CA GLN A 190 -15.65 16.56 3.84
C GLN A 190 -15.00 15.22 4.19
N SER A 191 -15.04 14.22 3.30
CA SER A 191 -14.40 12.92 3.54
C SER A 191 -12.87 13.06 3.65
N ALA A 192 -12.27 13.89 2.80
CA ALA A 192 -10.86 14.23 2.85
C ALA A 192 -10.43 14.91 4.16
N ALA A 193 -11.22 15.87 4.63
CA ALA A 193 -10.94 16.61 5.87
C ALA A 193 -10.96 15.68 7.10
N GLU A 194 -11.91 14.74 7.14
CA GLU A 194 -11.99 13.73 8.21
C GLU A 194 -10.84 12.72 8.15
N MET A 195 -10.35 12.36 6.96
CA MET A 195 -9.25 11.39 6.81
C MET A 195 -7.97 11.85 7.52
N TYR A 196 -7.54 13.10 7.35
CA TYR A 196 -6.39 13.63 8.10
C TYR A 196 -6.62 13.63 9.61
N LEU A 197 -7.83 14.03 10.03
CA LEU A 197 -8.21 14.10 11.43
C LEU A 197 -8.14 12.74 12.10
N PHE A 198 -8.77 11.72 11.52
CA PHE A 198 -8.83 10.39 12.11
C PHE A 198 -7.55 9.58 11.90
N ALA A 199 -6.78 9.81 10.83
CA ALA A 199 -5.43 9.24 10.70
C ALA A 199 -4.48 9.77 11.79
N SER A 200 -4.56 11.07 12.10
CA SER A 200 -3.77 11.64 13.19
C SER A 200 -4.23 11.14 14.57
N LEU A 201 -5.54 11.02 14.80
CA LEU A 201 -6.09 10.37 16.00
C LEU A 201 -5.52 8.96 16.14
N LYS A 202 -5.66 8.13 15.10
CA LYS A 202 -5.18 6.76 15.06
C LYS A 202 -3.69 6.66 15.42
N GLY A 203 -2.84 7.48 14.79
CA GLY A 203 -1.41 7.51 15.10
C GLY A 203 -1.11 7.87 16.56
N LEU A 204 -1.79 8.88 17.11
CA LEU A 204 -1.64 9.31 18.50
C LEU A 204 -2.08 8.28 19.53
N ILE A 205 -3.13 7.52 19.24
CA ILE A 205 -3.65 6.48 20.14
C ILE A 205 -2.81 5.21 20.02
N ASN A 206 -2.48 4.79 18.80
CA ASN A 206 -1.81 3.53 18.53
C ASN A 206 -0.33 3.52 18.95
N ARG A 207 0.35 4.69 19.01
CA ARG A 207 1.73 4.77 19.51
C ARG A 207 1.90 4.30 20.97
N LYS A 208 0.86 4.43 21.81
CA LYS A 208 0.89 3.92 23.20
C LYS A 208 0.43 2.47 23.27
N GLN A 209 -0.62 2.15 22.53
CA GLN A 209 -1.14 0.82 22.31
C GLN A 209 -2.10 0.85 21.13
N PRO A 210 -1.88 0.04 20.07
CA PRO A 210 -2.81 -0.03 18.95
C PRO A 210 -4.22 -0.44 19.38
N ARG A 211 -5.17 0.48 19.19
CA ARG A 211 -6.58 0.38 19.60
C ARG A 211 -7.56 0.86 18.53
N ILE A 212 -7.09 1.55 17.50
CA ILE A 212 -7.90 2.00 16.36
C ILE A 212 -7.40 1.28 15.11
N PHE A 213 -8.31 0.65 14.38
CA PHE A 213 -8.09 0.08 13.05
C PHE A 213 -8.98 0.82 12.06
N SER A 214 -8.46 1.15 10.89
CA SER A 214 -9.26 1.80 9.83
C SER A 214 -9.39 0.89 8.62
N TYR A 215 -10.57 0.87 8.03
CA TYR A 215 -10.77 0.37 6.68
C TYR A 215 -10.81 1.56 5.72
N GLU A 216 -9.85 1.59 4.80
CA GLU A 216 -9.66 2.66 3.80
C GLU A 216 -9.76 2.12 2.37
N GLY A 217 -10.23 0.86 2.25
CA GLY A 217 -10.14 0.08 1.04
C GLY A 217 -11.10 0.46 -0.10
N ASP A 218 -10.63 0.24 -1.32
CA ASP A 218 -11.34 0.42 -2.60
C ASP A 218 -11.70 -0.95 -3.24
N ALA A 219 -11.81 -1.02 -4.57
CA ALA A 219 -12.09 -2.24 -5.31
C ALA A 219 -11.02 -3.34 -5.14
N PHE A 220 -9.77 -2.96 -4.83
CA PHE A 220 -8.65 -3.87 -4.61
C PHE A 220 -8.54 -4.37 -3.18
N ALA A 221 -9.29 -3.79 -2.25
CA ALA A 221 -9.24 -4.15 -0.85
C ALA A 221 -9.82 -5.53 -0.55
N GLU A 222 -9.27 -6.11 0.52
CA GLU A 222 -9.53 -7.43 1.07
C GLU A 222 -10.78 -7.49 1.95
N GLY A 223 -11.41 -6.35 2.21
CA GLY A 223 -12.59 -6.22 3.08
C GLY A 223 -12.26 -5.81 4.52
N PRO A 224 -13.22 -5.19 5.23
CA PRO A 224 -12.98 -4.49 6.51
C PRO A 224 -12.60 -5.38 7.69
N TYR A 225 -12.96 -6.66 7.65
CA TYR A 225 -12.76 -7.59 8.77
C TYR A 225 -11.60 -8.55 8.55
N THR A 226 -11.13 -8.68 7.31
CA THR A 226 -10.25 -9.77 6.87
C THR A 226 -8.95 -9.83 7.67
N TRP A 227 -8.28 -8.70 7.90
CA TRP A 227 -7.07 -8.70 8.73
C TRP A 227 -7.33 -8.87 10.21
N LEU A 228 -8.43 -8.30 10.74
CA LEU A 228 -8.79 -8.48 12.14
C LEU A 228 -9.03 -9.97 12.45
N GLU A 229 -9.80 -10.67 11.62
CA GLU A 229 -10.03 -12.11 11.73
C GLU A 229 -8.73 -12.91 11.59
N SER A 230 -7.96 -12.61 10.55
CA SER A 230 -6.73 -13.33 10.21
C SER A 230 -5.64 -13.17 11.27
N LEU A 231 -5.65 -12.06 12.02
CA LEU A 231 -4.75 -11.79 13.14
C LEU A 231 -5.34 -12.21 14.49
N GLY A 232 -6.57 -12.74 14.51
CA GLY A 232 -7.28 -13.15 15.71
C GLY A 232 -7.59 -11.98 16.63
N LEU A 233 -8.00 -10.84 16.09
CA LEU A 233 -8.42 -9.65 16.82
C LEU A 233 -9.95 -9.52 16.77
N SER A 234 -10.54 -9.03 17.84
CA SER A 234 -11.95 -8.62 17.88
C SER A 234 -12.08 -7.14 17.54
N TRP A 235 -13.29 -6.68 17.25
CA TRP A 235 -13.53 -5.27 16.96
C TRP A 235 -14.83 -4.76 17.58
N SER A 236 -14.88 -3.45 17.73
CA SER A 236 -16.06 -2.67 18.03
C SER A 236 -16.21 -1.63 16.92
N GLU A 237 -17.39 -1.56 16.32
CA GLU A 237 -17.71 -0.54 15.34
C GLU A 237 -18.48 0.58 16.03
N PRO A 238 -17.87 1.76 16.27
CA PRO A 238 -18.60 2.89 16.82
C PRO A 238 -19.63 3.35 15.79
N ALA A 239 -20.88 3.56 16.24
CA ALA A 239 -21.96 4.07 15.39
C ALA A 239 -21.60 5.42 14.74
N ASP A 240 -20.81 6.24 15.44
CA ASP A 240 -20.19 7.45 14.90
C ASP A 240 -18.71 7.47 15.30
N LYS A 241 -17.82 7.49 14.30
CA LYS A 241 -16.36 7.58 14.48
C LYS A 241 -15.94 8.84 15.26
N TRP A 242 -16.71 9.91 15.21
CA TRP A 242 -16.46 11.12 15.98
C TRP A 242 -16.50 10.90 17.49
N ASN A 243 -17.26 9.89 17.97
CA ASN A 243 -17.26 9.50 19.38
C ASN A 243 -15.87 9.05 19.87
N LEU A 244 -14.98 8.62 18.96
CA LEU A 244 -13.62 8.26 19.33
C LEU A 244 -12.80 9.46 19.82
N ILE A 245 -13.07 10.67 19.35
CA ILE A 245 -12.37 11.88 19.82
C ILE A 245 -12.68 12.10 21.31
N THR A 246 -13.95 11.95 21.71
CA THR A 246 -14.37 12.04 23.11
C THR A 246 -13.83 10.87 23.93
N LYS A 247 -13.93 9.63 23.41
CA LYS A 247 -13.39 8.42 24.05
C LYS A 247 -11.91 8.56 24.41
N TYR A 248 -11.13 9.14 23.50
CA TYR A 248 -9.68 9.30 23.64
C TYR A 248 -9.25 10.72 24.07
N ARG A 249 -10.18 11.57 24.52
CA ARG A 249 -9.93 13.00 24.78
C ARG A 249 -8.74 13.28 25.70
N ARG A 250 -8.51 12.41 26.70
CA ARG A 250 -7.41 12.51 27.67
C ARG A 250 -6.03 12.28 27.06
N GLU A 251 -5.96 11.76 25.85
CA GLU A 251 -4.72 11.51 25.12
C GLU A 251 -4.38 12.64 24.13
N LEU A 252 -5.29 13.60 23.97
CA LEU A 252 -5.23 14.72 23.03
C LEU A 252 -5.04 16.04 23.77
N ALA A 253 -4.24 16.94 23.21
CA ALA A 253 -4.03 18.28 23.74
C ALA A 253 -4.75 19.37 22.95
N GLY A 254 -4.99 19.18 21.64
CA GLY A 254 -5.66 20.18 20.82
C GLY A 254 -5.55 19.90 19.32
N LEU A 255 -5.52 20.96 18.51
CA LEU A 255 -5.56 20.91 17.05
C LEU A 255 -4.32 21.58 16.43
N ILE A 256 -3.87 21.03 15.30
CA ILE A 256 -3.04 21.75 14.33
C ILE A 256 -3.94 21.99 13.11
N VAL A 257 -4.23 23.25 12.80
CA VAL A 257 -5.01 23.62 11.62
C VAL A 257 -4.05 23.73 10.44
N TYR A 258 -4.26 22.91 9.40
CA TYR A 258 -3.47 22.99 8.17
C TYR A 258 -4.04 24.08 7.23
N ASP A 259 -3.26 24.45 6.23
CA ASP A 259 -3.67 25.40 5.18
C ASP A 259 -4.12 24.65 3.92
N PRO A 260 -5.42 24.69 3.55
CA PRO A 260 -5.87 24.13 2.27
C PRO A 260 -5.27 24.84 1.05
N ALA A 261 -4.93 26.13 1.14
CA ALA A 261 -4.30 26.88 0.04
C ALA A 261 -2.82 26.51 -0.14
N GLN A 262 -2.20 25.93 0.90
CA GLN A 262 -0.88 25.32 0.83
C GLN A 262 -0.94 23.92 1.45
N ILE A 263 -1.54 22.98 0.73
CA ILE A 263 -1.90 21.65 1.23
C ILE A 263 -0.71 20.84 1.79
N HIS A 264 0.52 21.15 1.37
CA HIS A 264 1.73 20.52 1.92
C HIS A 264 1.98 20.85 3.39
N THR A 265 1.33 21.88 3.96
CA THR A 265 1.31 22.13 5.41
C THR A 265 0.75 20.94 6.21
N VAL A 266 -0.06 20.08 5.60
CA VAL A 266 -0.50 18.82 6.23
C VAL A 266 0.68 17.90 6.54
N ASN A 267 1.69 17.82 5.69
CA ASN A 267 2.88 17.01 5.95
C ASN A 267 3.69 17.57 7.13
N LEU A 268 3.78 18.89 7.26
CA LEU A 268 4.35 19.55 8.43
C LEU A 268 3.51 19.27 9.70
N ALA A 269 2.18 19.38 9.60
CA ALA A 269 1.28 19.06 10.70
C ALA A 269 1.41 17.60 11.15
N THR A 270 1.60 16.67 10.20
CA THR A 270 1.81 15.22 10.44
C THR A 270 3.04 14.97 11.31
N LEU A 271 4.16 15.64 10.99
CA LEU A 271 5.39 15.59 11.79
C LEU A 271 5.17 16.14 13.20
N LEU A 272 4.48 17.27 13.33
CA LEU A 272 4.31 18.00 14.59
C LEU A 272 3.27 17.38 15.53
N ALA A 273 2.32 16.62 14.99
CA ALA A 273 1.18 16.08 15.72
C ALA A 273 1.60 15.22 16.92
N LYS A 274 2.67 14.41 16.79
CA LYS A 274 3.16 13.52 17.85
C LYS A 274 3.46 14.23 19.16
N ASP A 275 4.26 15.28 19.09
CA ASP A 275 4.82 15.95 20.27
C ASP A 275 3.83 16.97 20.82
N LYS A 276 3.02 17.58 19.93
CA LYS A 276 1.89 18.43 20.32
C LYS A 276 0.67 17.64 20.81
N LYS A 277 0.61 16.32 20.62
CA LYS A 277 -0.57 15.47 20.87
C LYS A 277 -1.83 16.05 20.23
N ALA A 278 -1.69 16.52 19.00
CA ALA A 278 -2.68 17.34 18.34
C ALA A 278 -3.30 16.63 17.13
N LEU A 279 -4.62 16.76 16.97
CA LEU A 279 -5.29 16.30 15.76
C LEU A 279 -5.03 17.28 14.62
N ILE A 280 -4.87 16.76 13.40
CA ILE A 280 -4.69 17.56 12.19
C ILE A 280 -6.09 17.88 11.66
N ALA A 281 -6.43 19.17 11.63
CA ALA A 281 -7.80 19.61 11.31
C ALA A 281 -7.83 20.50 10.08
N SER A 282 -8.81 20.24 9.20
CA SER A 282 -9.24 21.23 8.20
C SER A 282 -9.82 22.46 8.89
N PRO A 283 -9.64 23.67 8.36
CA PRO A 283 -10.34 24.86 8.83
C PRO A 283 -11.86 24.66 8.96
N ASP A 284 -12.45 23.86 8.06
CA ASP A 284 -13.89 23.55 8.05
C ASP A 284 -14.36 22.74 9.27
N LEU A 285 -13.44 22.02 9.92
CA LEU A 285 -13.74 21.19 11.10
C LEU A 285 -13.47 21.92 12.41
N VAL A 286 -12.83 23.09 12.38
CA VAL A 286 -12.37 23.79 13.59
C VAL A 286 -13.54 24.19 14.48
N SER A 287 -14.61 24.77 13.92
CA SER A 287 -15.79 25.18 14.69
C SER A 287 -16.44 24.02 15.45
N ARG A 288 -16.53 22.85 14.80
CA ARG A 288 -17.02 21.62 15.42
C ARG A 288 -16.09 21.13 16.52
N LEU A 289 -14.78 21.10 16.27
CA LEU A 289 -13.77 20.53 17.16
C LEU A 289 -13.47 21.40 18.40
N THR A 290 -13.65 22.71 18.30
CA THR A 290 -13.47 23.64 19.42
C THR A 290 -14.72 23.74 20.30
N ALA A 291 -15.90 23.44 19.75
CA ALA A 291 -17.16 23.39 20.50
C ALA A 291 -17.31 22.10 21.34
N ALA A 292 -18.32 22.09 22.22
CA ALA A 292 -18.76 20.88 22.89
C ALA A 292 -19.27 19.84 21.85
N PRO A 293 -19.00 18.54 22.05
CA PRO A 293 -18.41 17.92 23.24
C PRO A 293 -16.87 17.84 23.25
N TYR A 294 -16.17 18.19 22.16
CA TYR A 294 -14.74 17.92 22.01
C TYR A 294 -13.85 18.91 22.77
N ASN A 295 -14.18 20.21 22.72
CA ASN A 295 -13.47 21.27 23.44
C ASN A 295 -11.94 21.21 23.23
N LEU A 296 -11.50 21.08 21.98
CA LEU A 296 -10.07 21.00 21.63
C LEU A 296 -9.55 22.40 21.27
N PRO A 297 -8.54 22.94 21.98
CA PRO A 297 -7.95 24.23 21.61
C PRO A 297 -7.12 24.13 20.33
N VAL A 298 -7.03 25.20 19.56
CA VAL A 298 -6.07 25.32 18.46
C VAL A 298 -4.68 25.60 19.05
N LEU A 299 -3.72 24.68 18.83
CA LEU A 299 -2.36 24.78 19.34
C LEU A 299 -1.38 25.35 18.31
N LEU A 300 -1.74 25.26 17.04
CA LEU A 300 -0.97 25.78 15.92
C LEU A 300 -1.92 25.98 14.74
N ASP A 301 -1.80 27.12 14.06
CA ASP A 301 -2.53 27.43 12.84
C ASP A 301 -1.52 27.70 11.73
N LEU A 302 -1.53 26.87 10.69
CA LEU A 302 -0.59 26.94 9.58
C LEU A 302 -1.13 27.76 8.39
N ARG A 303 -2.37 28.25 8.46
CA ARG A 303 -2.98 29.05 7.39
C ARG A 303 -2.18 30.32 7.11
N GLY A 304 -1.91 30.57 5.83
CA GLY A 304 -1.18 31.75 5.36
C GLY A 304 0.30 31.81 5.80
N GLN A 305 0.85 30.76 6.42
CA GLN A 305 2.22 30.76 6.93
C GLN A 305 3.27 30.45 5.84
N PHE A 306 2.84 29.85 4.73
CA PHE A 306 3.74 29.38 3.67
C PHE A 306 3.21 29.76 2.29
N ASN A 307 4.09 30.33 1.47
CA ASN A 307 3.77 30.76 0.11
C ASN A 307 4.09 29.69 -0.95
N SER A 308 4.83 28.64 -0.58
CA SER A 308 5.15 27.55 -1.49
C SER A 308 5.40 26.23 -0.76
N LYS A 309 5.18 25.12 -1.49
CA LYS A 309 5.55 23.76 -1.10
C LYS A 309 7.02 23.66 -0.67
N LEU A 310 7.93 24.30 -1.42
CA LEU A 310 9.36 24.28 -1.12
C LEU A 310 9.66 24.95 0.22
N GLN A 311 9.00 26.06 0.55
CA GLN A 311 9.16 26.73 1.84
C GLN A 311 8.73 25.83 3.01
N VAL A 312 7.64 25.06 2.86
CA VAL A 312 7.18 24.09 3.86
C VAL A 312 8.27 23.05 4.12
N TYR A 313 8.79 22.41 3.07
CA TYR A 313 9.78 21.35 3.22
C TYR A 313 11.17 21.86 3.63
N GLN A 314 11.54 23.07 3.20
CA GLN A 314 12.75 23.74 3.68
C GLN A 314 12.66 24.02 5.18
N THR A 315 11.46 24.34 5.68
CA THR A 315 11.21 24.52 7.12
C THR A 315 11.32 23.20 7.88
N ILE A 316 10.80 22.09 7.32
CA ILE A 316 11.04 20.74 7.86
C ILE A 316 12.54 20.46 7.97
N TYR A 317 13.30 20.72 6.90
CA TYR A 317 14.74 20.47 6.86
C TYR A 317 15.53 21.36 7.83
N ASN A 318 15.30 22.67 7.83
CA ASN A 318 16.13 23.59 8.60
C ASN A 318 15.80 23.58 10.09
N THR A 319 14.52 23.43 10.43
CA THR A 319 14.04 23.63 11.81
C THR A 319 13.93 22.31 12.56
N TYR A 320 13.34 21.30 11.93
CA TYR A 320 12.93 20.09 12.65
C TYR A 320 13.91 18.94 12.43
N TRP A 321 14.32 18.70 11.19
CA TRP A 321 15.22 17.59 10.81
C TRP A 321 16.45 17.45 11.71
N PRO A 322 17.17 18.50 12.16
CA PRO A 322 18.36 18.33 13.00
C PRO A 322 18.13 17.57 14.31
N THR A 323 16.88 17.54 14.81
CA THR A 323 16.51 16.85 16.06
C THR A 323 15.76 15.54 15.85
N LEU A 324 15.41 15.21 14.60
CA LEU A 324 14.67 14.00 14.27
C LEU A 324 15.58 12.79 14.13
N ASN A 325 14.97 11.61 14.18
CA ASN A 325 15.66 10.37 13.83
C ASN A 325 15.77 10.24 12.30
N HIS A 326 16.99 10.26 11.78
CA HIS A 326 17.24 10.22 10.33
C HIS A 326 17.17 8.83 9.69
N ARG A 327 16.84 7.77 10.47
CA ARG A 327 16.74 6.40 9.93
C ARG A 327 15.51 6.16 9.07
N LEU A 328 14.57 7.10 9.03
CA LEU A 328 13.34 7.03 8.24
C LEU A 328 12.96 8.42 7.69
N LEU A 329 12.70 8.46 6.39
CA LEU A 329 12.05 9.57 5.70
C LEU A 329 10.74 9.06 5.08
N ILE A 330 9.68 9.85 5.08
CA ILE A 330 8.38 9.44 4.54
C ILE A 330 8.00 10.32 3.34
N GLY A 331 7.71 9.69 2.20
CA GLY A 331 7.21 10.34 0.99
C GLY A 331 5.69 10.22 0.89
N LEU A 332 4.94 11.32 1.03
CA LEU A 332 3.48 11.32 0.89
C LEU A 332 2.97 12.55 0.14
N ASN A 333 2.29 12.31 -0.99
CA ASN A 333 1.44 13.30 -1.63
C ASN A 333 0.27 13.64 -0.68
N PRO A 334 0.10 14.88 -0.22
CA PRO A 334 -1.04 15.25 0.59
C PRO A 334 -2.37 15.08 -0.15
N GLU A 335 -2.43 15.34 -1.44
CA GLU A 335 -3.69 15.23 -2.18
C GLU A 335 -4.16 13.78 -2.38
N ALA A 336 -3.23 12.85 -2.57
CA ALA A 336 -3.55 11.44 -2.80
C ALA A 336 -3.63 10.63 -1.49
N HIS A 337 -2.68 10.82 -0.58
CA HIS A 337 -2.51 9.98 0.60
C HIS A 337 -3.05 10.70 1.83
N LYS A 338 -4.38 10.75 1.99
CA LYS A 338 -5.04 11.54 3.05
C LYS A 338 -5.03 10.86 4.43
N ALA A 339 -5.02 9.52 4.49
CA ALA A 339 -5.01 8.77 5.76
C ALA A 339 -3.93 7.68 5.81
N ALA A 340 -3.88 6.82 4.79
CA ALA A 340 -2.88 5.78 4.67
C ALA A 340 -1.44 6.28 4.90
N LEU A 341 -0.66 5.48 5.61
CA LEU A 341 0.68 5.75 6.17
C LEU A 341 0.79 6.97 7.11
N ARG A 342 -0.08 7.98 7.05
CA ARG A 342 -0.02 9.16 7.92
C ARG A 342 -0.20 8.82 9.38
N GLU A 343 -0.97 7.78 9.68
CA GLU A 343 -1.13 7.27 11.03
C GLU A 343 0.21 6.79 11.61
N TYR A 344 1.02 6.11 10.81
CA TYR A 344 2.37 5.67 11.15
C TYR A 344 3.33 6.84 11.28
N ALA A 345 3.30 7.78 10.32
CA ALA A 345 4.11 8.99 10.34
C ALA A 345 3.81 9.86 11.58
N THR A 346 2.53 10.07 11.89
CA THR A 346 2.05 10.80 13.08
C THR A 346 2.48 10.12 14.36
N ALA A 347 2.39 8.80 14.43
CA ALA A 347 2.81 8.05 15.61
C ALA A 347 4.31 8.19 15.91
N LEU A 348 5.13 8.29 14.86
CA LEU A 348 6.59 8.40 14.94
C LEU A 348 7.08 9.84 15.07
N GLY A 349 6.31 10.82 14.58
CA GLY A 349 6.78 12.20 14.37
C GLY A 349 7.91 12.23 13.34
N ALA A 350 7.79 11.42 12.30
CA ALA A 350 8.79 11.33 11.24
C ALA A 350 8.66 12.50 10.27
N ALA A 351 9.75 12.86 9.58
CA ALA A 351 9.70 13.83 8.50
C ALA A 351 8.88 13.27 7.33
N VAL A 352 7.92 14.07 6.86
CA VAL A 352 7.05 13.75 5.73
C VAL A 352 7.28 14.78 4.64
N ILE A 353 7.66 14.34 3.44
CA ILE A 353 7.97 15.19 2.29
C ILE A 353 7.25 14.70 1.03
N TRP A 354 7.24 15.51 -0.02
CA TRP A 354 6.81 15.11 -1.36
C TRP A 354 7.61 15.89 -2.39
N LEU A 355 8.90 15.60 -2.50
CA LEU A 355 9.83 16.35 -3.36
C LEU A 355 10.12 15.58 -4.64
N ASP A 356 9.99 16.24 -5.79
CA ASP A 356 10.24 15.66 -7.10
C ASP A 356 11.73 15.75 -7.48
N PRO A 357 12.43 14.62 -7.71
CA PRO A 357 13.82 14.63 -8.15
C PRO A 357 14.04 15.26 -9.52
N GLN A 358 13.01 15.47 -10.34
CA GLN A 358 13.08 16.10 -11.66
C GLN A 358 12.80 17.61 -11.65
N VAL A 359 12.27 18.15 -10.55
CA VAL A 359 12.00 19.58 -10.41
C VAL A 359 13.19 20.29 -9.73
N ALA A 360 13.70 21.35 -10.36
CA ALA A 360 14.78 22.16 -9.79
C ALA A 360 14.39 22.77 -8.43
N GLY A 361 15.33 22.90 -7.50
CA GLY A 361 15.07 23.29 -6.11
C GLY A 361 14.46 22.18 -5.24
N GLU A 362 13.42 21.47 -5.71
CA GLU A 362 12.90 20.28 -5.01
C GLU A 362 13.94 19.16 -4.98
N SER A 363 14.57 18.89 -6.13
CA SER A 363 15.66 17.93 -6.30
C SER A 363 16.86 18.25 -5.41
N GLU A 364 17.21 19.52 -5.26
CA GLU A 364 18.31 19.97 -4.40
C GLU A 364 17.98 19.76 -2.92
N LEU A 365 16.77 20.12 -2.50
CA LEU A 365 16.32 19.89 -1.13
C LEU A 365 16.20 18.38 -0.82
N LEU A 366 15.71 17.58 -1.75
CA LEU A 366 15.64 16.13 -1.61
C LEU A 366 17.04 15.54 -1.41
N ASN A 367 18.02 15.96 -2.21
CA ASN A 367 19.42 15.54 -2.06
C ASN A 367 19.94 15.83 -0.65
N ARG A 368 19.59 16.99 -0.06
CA ARG A 368 20.00 17.34 1.30
C ARG A 368 19.38 16.42 2.35
N PHE A 369 18.12 16.01 2.20
CA PHE A 369 17.49 15.02 3.08
C PHE A 369 18.20 13.66 2.96
N LEU A 370 18.35 13.14 1.74
CA LEU A 370 18.91 11.81 1.51
C LEU A 370 20.39 11.72 1.93
N ALA A 371 21.19 12.76 1.67
CA ALA A 371 22.59 12.82 2.08
C ALA A 371 22.75 12.83 3.62
N ALA A 372 21.77 13.35 4.36
CA ALA A 372 21.79 13.40 5.81
C ALA A 372 21.34 12.08 6.47
N MET A 373 20.83 11.12 5.70
CA MET A 373 20.38 9.84 6.24
C MET A 373 21.56 8.87 6.41
N PRO A 374 21.65 8.12 7.52
CA PRO A 374 22.73 7.17 7.75
C PRO A 374 22.57 5.91 6.88
N ALA A 375 23.67 5.19 6.67
CA ALA A 375 23.66 3.91 5.96
C ALA A 375 22.64 2.93 6.55
N GLY A 376 21.85 2.30 5.67
CA GLY A 376 20.79 1.37 6.05
C GLY A 376 19.50 2.01 6.60
N ALA A 377 19.38 3.35 6.54
CA ALA A 377 18.11 4.05 6.64
C ALA A 377 17.19 3.76 5.44
N ASN A 378 15.92 4.10 5.55
CA ASN A 378 14.92 3.78 4.54
C ASN A 378 14.02 4.96 4.23
N VAL A 379 13.50 4.99 3.01
CA VAL A 379 12.35 5.83 2.66
C VAL A 379 11.10 4.96 2.70
N MET A 380 10.03 5.41 3.35
CA MET A 380 8.70 4.80 3.28
C MET A 380 7.73 5.68 2.51
N GLY A 381 6.64 5.11 2.02
CA GLY A 381 5.68 5.82 1.19
C GLY A 381 6.06 5.70 -0.28
N TRP A 382 5.97 6.79 -1.03
CA TRP A 382 6.24 6.77 -2.46
C TRP A 382 6.90 8.05 -2.96
N TRP A 383 7.02 8.15 -4.28
CA TRP A 383 7.68 9.24 -5.00
C TRP A 383 6.69 9.86 -6.00
N PRO A 384 6.89 11.12 -6.41
CA PRO A 384 6.14 11.71 -7.51
C PRO A 384 6.15 10.86 -8.78
N GLU A 385 7.30 10.25 -9.07
CA GLU A 385 7.47 9.25 -10.13
C GLU A 385 8.39 8.11 -9.67
N GLU A 386 8.05 6.87 -10.03
CA GLU A 386 8.73 5.66 -9.56
C GLU A 386 10.23 5.67 -9.91
N GLN A 387 10.55 5.67 -11.21
CA GLN A 387 11.92 5.49 -11.66
C GLN A 387 12.85 6.61 -11.14
N PRO A 388 12.51 7.91 -11.29
CA PRO A 388 13.34 8.98 -10.76
C PRO A 388 13.52 8.92 -9.24
N GLY A 389 12.47 8.55 -8.50
CA GLY A 389 12.48 8.49 -7.04
C GLY A 389 13.32 7.33 -6.49
N VAL A 390 13.04 6.11 -6.93
CA VAL A 390 13.76 4.89 -6.50
C VAL A 390 15.23 4.97 -6.90
N GLU A 391 15.53 5.45 -8.11
CA GLU A 391 16.91 5.66 -8.54
C GLU A 391 17.61 6.70 -7.66
N ARG A 392 16.94 7.82 -7.37
CA ARG A 392 17.52 8.88 -6.53
C ARG A 392 17.87 8.36 -5.14
N ALA A 393 16.96 7.63 -4.47
CA ALA A 393 17.26 7.03 -3.17
C ALA A 393 18.43 6.02 -3.25
N SER A 394 18.45 5.19 -4.30
CA SER A 394 19.49 4.18 -4.50
C SER A 394 20.89 4.79 -4.67
N ARG A 395 21.00 5.96 -5.33
CA ARG A 395 22.27 6.71 -5.46
C ARG A 395 22.82 7.20 -4.13
N TYR A 396 22.02 7.25 -3.06
CA TYR A 396 22.46 7.51 -1.69
C TYR A 396 22.59 6.23 -0.84
N GLY A 397 22.47 5.05 -1.45
CA GLY A 397 22.53 3.76 -0.76
C GLY A 397 21.30 3.46 0.10
N LEU A 398 20.16 4.10 -0.19
CA LEU A 398 18.90 3.97 0.52
C LEU A 398 17.92 3.11 -0.29
N ALA A 399 17.02 2.43 0.42
CA ALA A 399 15.95 1.65 -0.19
C ALA A 399 14.57 2.28 0.10
N THR A 400 13.67 2.16 -0.86
CA THR A 400 12.26 2.54 -0.72
C THR A 400 11.45 1.35 -0.23
N ILE A 401 10.56 1.57 0.74
CA ILE A 401 9.56 0.59 1.16
C ILE A 401 8.21 1.20 0.77
N ALA A 402 7.67 0.74 -0.37
CA ALA A 402 6.39 1.19 -0.89
C ALA A 402 5.29 0.90 0.14
N SER A 403 4.63 1.95 0.62
CA SER A 403 3.70 1.86 1.75
C SER A 403 2.72 3.04 1.84
N ASP A 404 2.62 3.88 0.82
CA ASP A 404 1.86 5.13 0.79
C ASP A 404 0.35 4.94 0.90
N TYR A 405 -0.15 3.77 0.47
CA TYR A 405 -1.53 3.34 0.68
C TYR A 405 -1.68 2.26 1.77
N ALA A 406 -0.63 1.98 2.56
CA ALA A 406 -0.73 1.01 3.65
C ALA A 406 -1.49 1.63 4.84
N THR A 407 -2.52 0.95 5.33
CA THR A 407 -3.53 1.61 6.16
C THR A 407 -3.33 1.38 7.66
N ASN A 408 -2.83 0.22 8.09
CA ASN A 408 -2.81 -0.19 9.51
C ASN A 408 -1.42 -0.53 10.09
N LEU A 409 -0.35 0.15 9.66
CA LEU A 409 1.02 -0.20 10.02
C LEU A 409 1.34 -0.03 11.52
N THR A 410 0.73 0.91 12.24
CA THR A 410 0.92 0.99 13.71
C THR A 410 0.37 -0.24 14.44
N LEU A 411 -0.68 -0.89 13.91
CA LEU A 411 -1.19 -2.15 14.44
C LEU A 411 -0.33 -3.32 13.96
N HIS A 412 -0.12 -3.43 12.65
CA HIS A 412 0.58 -4.55 12.04
C HIS A 412 2.01 -4.72 12.60
N SER A 413 2.75 -3.63 12.79
CA SER A 413 4.13 -3.65 13.30
C SER A 413 4.26 -4.05 14.78
N GLY A 414 3.16 -4.00 15.53
CA GLY A 414 3.07 -4.43 16.93
C GLY A 414 2.83 -5.94 17.10
N MET A 415 2.61 -6.68 16.01
CA MET A 415 2.40 -8.13 16.04
C MET A 415 3.72 -8.90 16.29
N PRO A 416 3.66 -10.16 16.77
CA PRO A 416 4.87 -10.96 17.05
C PRO A 416 5.76 -11.18 15.82
N ARG A 417 7.04 -10.81 15.93
CA ARG A 417 8.04 -10.84 14.84
C ARG A 417 8.66 -12.20 14.53
N LYS A 418 8.39 -13.22 15.34
CA LYS A 418 8.89 -14.57 15.09
C LYS A 418 8.05 -15.21 13.99
N ILE A 419 8.68 -15.47 12.85
CA ILE A 419 8.02 -16.09 11.70
C ILE A 419 8.01 -17.62 11.86
N LYS A 420 6.81 -18.21 11.81
CA LYS A 420 6.57 -19.65 11.84
C LYS A 420 6.44 -20.17 10.41
N ARG A 421 7.53 -20.70 9.85
CA ARG A 421 7.57 -21.20 8.47
C ARG A 421 7.02 -22.61 8.37
N LYS A 422 6.33 -22.91 7.27
CA LYS A 422 6.01 -24.29 6.90
C LYS A 422 7.22 -24.98 6.28
N PRO A 423 7.33 -26.32 6.42
CA PRO A 423 8.33 -27.09 5.71
C PRO A 423 8.20 -26.89 4.19
N ILE A 424 9.33 -26.73 3.51
CA ILE A 424 9.38 -26.66 2.05
C ILE A 424 9.25 -28.09 1.51
N PRO A 425 8.33 -28.36 0.56
CA PRO A 425 8.18 -29.69 -0.03
C PRO A 425 9.44 -30.11 -0.80
N PRO A 426 9.67 -31.43 -0.98
CA PRO A 426 10.82 -31.90 -1.73
C PRO A 426 10.78 -31.41 -3.17
N THR A 427 11.92 -30.93 -3.65
CA THR A 427 12.13 -30.57 -5.04
C THR A 427 12.05 -31.83 -5.93
N PRO A 428 11.41 -31.76 -7.11
CA PRO A 428 11.37 -32.90 -8.03
C PRO A 428 12.76 -33.32 -8.50
N THR A 429 12.87 -34.54 -9.02
CA THR A 429 14.10 -35.05 -9.63
C THR A 429 14.39 -34.29 -10.93
N LEU A 430 15.65 -33.88 -11.10
CA LEU A 430 16.11 -33.26 -12.35
C LEU A 430 16.06 -34.28 -13.50
N GLN A 431 15.43 -33.89 -14.59
CA GLN A 431 15.31 -34.64 -15.85
C GLN A 431 15.57 -33.69 -17.02
N ASN A 432 15.72 -34.24 -18.23
CA ASN A 432 15.72 -33.44 -19.44
C ASN A 432 14.28 -33.05 -19.80
N LYS A 433 13.80 -32.00 -19.12
CA LYS A 433 12.47 -31.40 -19.28
C LYS A 433 12.60 -29.88 -19.33
N ILE A 434 11.52 -29.21 -19.75
CA ILE A 434 11.40 -27.77 -19.65
C ILE A 434 10.70 -27.42 -18.33
N TYR A 435 11.43 -26.83 -17.39
CA TYR A 435 10.90 -26.41 -16.11
C TYR A 435 10.38 -24.97 -16.18
N VAL A 436 9.12 -24.77 -15.83
CA VAL A 436 8.47 -23.45 -15.81
C VAL A 436 8.14 -23.08 -14.37
N ALA A 437 8.52 -21.89 -13.91
CA ALA A 437 8.02 -21.35 -12.65
C ALA A 437 7.30 -20.01 -12.87
N PHE A 438 6.12 -19.90 -12.25
CA PHE A 438 5.30 -18.69 -12.24
C PHE A 438 5.59 -17.86 -11.00
N ILE A 439 5.60 -16.54 -11.14
CA ILE A 439 5.72 -15.57 -10.04
C ILE A 439 4.65 -14.49 -10.23
N LEU A 440 3.89 -14.18 -9.17
CA LEU A 440 3.07 -12.98 -9.11
C LEU A 440 3.88 -11.84 -8.46
N SER A 441 3.99 -10.70 -9.17
CA SER A 441 4.83 -9.55 -8.81
C SER A 441 4.22 -8.63 -7.74
N ASP A 442 4.89 -7.48 -7.52
CA ASP A 442 4.46 -6.34 -6.71
C ASP A 442 4.44 -6.55 -5.19
N GLY A 443 4.96 -7.67 -4.68
CA GLY A 443 4.99 -7.95 -3.26
C GLY A 443 6.00 -7.15 -2.43
N ASP A 444 6.91 -6.40 -3.06
CA ASP A 444 7.72 -5.39 -2.36
C ASP A 444 6.87 -4.24 -1.82
N ASN A 445 5.72 -4.01 -2.46
CA ASN A 445 4.73 -3.01 -2.11
C ASN A 445 3.83 -3.50 -0.96
N LEU A 446 3.93 -2.83 0.20
CA LEU A 446 3.21 -3.23 1.41
C LEU A 446 1.70 -3.02 1.30
N GLN A 447 1.22 -1.99 0.60
CA GLN A 447 -0.22 -1.81 0.37
C GLN A 447 -0.80 -2.89 -0.55
N TYR A 448 -0.05 -3.36 -1.55
CA TYR A 448 -0.46 -4.48 -2.39
C TYR A 448 -0.61 -5.74 -1.54
N VAL A 449 0.37 -6.00 -0.66
CA VAL A 449 0.37 -7.15 0.23
C VAL A 449 -0.76 -7.07 1.28
N GLU A 450 -1.07 -5.87 1.78
CA GLU A 450 -2.19 -5.62 2.68
C GLU A 450 -3.53 -5.85 1.98
N HIS A 451 -3.66 -5.42 0.71
CA HIS A 451 -4.93 -5.38 -0.01
C HIS A 451 -5.05 -6.46 -1.09
N LEU A 452 -4.69 -6.15 -2.33
CA LEU A 452 -4.97 -6.99 -3.49
C LEU A 452 -4.37 -8.40 -3.36
N MET A 453 -3.13 -8.53 -2.88
CA MET A 453 -2.54 -9.86 -2.67
C MET A 453 -3.37 -10.68 -1.68
N ARG A 454 -3.85 -10.06 -0.59
CA ARG A 454 -4.64 -10.74 0.44
C ARG A 454 -5.97 -11.25 -0.13
N LYS A 455 -6.55 -10.54 -1.09
CA LYS A 455 -7.73 -10.96 -1.87
C LYS A 455 -7.38 -12.11 -2.84
N LEU A 456 -6.29 -11.98 -3.61
CA LEU A 456 -5.82 -13.01 -4.53
C LEU A 456 -5.41 -14.31 -3.83
N TRP A 457 -4.93 -14.21 -2.58
CA TRP A 457 -4.61 -15.35 -1.72
C TRP A 457 -5.83 -16.20 -1.35
N GLN A 458 -7.05 -15.67 -1.51
CA GLN A 458 -8.30 -16.42 -1.33
C GLN A 458 -8.85 -17.02 -2.64
N ASN A 459 -8.16 -16.84 -3.77
CA ASN A 459 -8.60 -17.44 -5.03
C ASN A 459 -8.76 -18.98 -4.86
N PRO A 460 -9.90 -19.56 -5.29
CA PRO A 460 -10.21 -20.97 -5.06
C PRO A 460 -9.29 -21.95 -5.82
N ASP A 461 -8.63 -21.51 -6.89
CA ASP A 461 -7.63 -22.31 -7.60
C ASP A 461 -6.22 -22.19 -7.01
N ARG A 462 -6.00 -21.35 -5.98
CA ARG A 462 -4.70 -21.28 -5.31
C ARG A 462 -4.33 -22.65 -4.74
N GLY A 463 -3.10 -23.08 -5.02
CA GLY A 463 -2.58 -24.37 -4.61
C GLY A 463 -2.79 -25.49 -5.63
N ALA A 464 -3.56 -25.27 -6.71
CA ALA A 464 -3.70 -26.25 -7.78
C ALA A 464 -2.41 -26.44 -8.60
N VAL A 465 -1.60 -25.39 -8.73
CA VAL A 465 -0.29 -25.43 -9.42
C VAL A 465 0.78 -24.70 -8.61
N PRO A 466 2.05 -25.10 -8.72
CA PRO A 466 3.17 -24.37 -8.11
C PRO A 466 3.26 -22.92 -8.58
N MET A 467 3.39 -21.97 -7.65
CA MET A 467 3.62 -20.56 -7.97
C MET A 467 4.36 -19.80 -6.88
N GLY A 468 5.05 -18.75 -7.30
CA GLY A 468 5.70 -17.75 -6.47
C GLY A 468 4.80 -16.57 -6.17
N TRP A 469 4.91 -16.07 -4.95
CA TRP A 469 4.32 -14.81 -4.52
C TRP A 469 5.46 -13.93 -4.02
N THR A 470 5.68 -12.80 -4.67
CA THR A 470 6.62 -11.82 -4.13
C THR A 470 6.08 -11.26 -2.81
N LEU A 471 6.99 -10.92 -1.88
CA LEU A 471 6.73 -10.29 -0.58
C LEU A 471 7.93 -9.43 -0.18
N SER A 472 7.71 -8.42 0.64
CA SER A 472 8.77 -7.56 1.16
C SER A 472 9.42 -8.17 2.40
N PRO A 473 10.75 -8.35 2.47
CA PRO A 473 11.42 -8.73 3.70
C PRO A 473 11.21 -7.72 4.84
N ALA A 474 10.95 -6.44 4.53
CA ALA A 474 10.60 -5.42 5.52
C ALA A 474 9.32 -5.73 6.31
N MET A 475 8.48 -6.66 5.84
CA MET A 475 7.32 -7.15 6.59
C MET A 475 7.69 -7.75 7.96
N LEU A 476 8.93 -8.23 8.16
CA LEU A 476 9.42 -8.63 9.49
C LEU A 476 9.26 -7.52 10.53
N ASP A 477 9.30 -6.27 10.07
CA ASP A 477 9.19 -5.10 10.91
C ASP A 477 7.85 -4.36 10.74
N ALA A 478 7.41 -4.17 9.49
CA ALA A 478 6.19 -3.41 9.16
C ALA A 478 4.90 -4.18 9.47
N MET A 479 4.85 -5.47 9.13
CA MET A 479 3.64 -6.29 9.25
C MET A 479 3.92 -7.77 9.53
N PRO A 480 4.62 -8.09 10.63
CA PRO A 480 5.04 -9.46 10.94
C PRO A 480 3.88 -10.44 11.14
N GLY A 481 2.71 -9.94 11.58
CA GLY A 481 1.49 -10.74 11.66
C GLY A 481 1.01 -11.21 10.29
N ALA A 482 1.01 -10.33 9.29
CA ALA A 482 0.64 -10.66 7.91
C ALA A 482 1.64 -11.65 7.28
N LEU A 483 2.94 -11.44 7.48
CA LEU A 483 3.96 -12.40 7.01
C LEU A 483 3.78 -13.79 7.64
N ASN A 484 3.44 -13.86 8.93
CA ASN A 484 3.10 -15.12 9.60
C ASN A 484 1.85 -15.76 9.00
N TYR A 485 0.81 -14.98 8.71
CA TYR A 485 -0.42 -15.47 8.08
C TYR A 485 -0.13 -16.14 6.73
N TYR A 486 0.65 -15.48 5.86
CA TYR A 486 1.02 -16.06 4.56
C TYR A 486 1.82 -17.36 4.71
N TRP A 487 2.78 -17.42 5.63
CA TRP A 487 3.50 -18.66 5.92
C TRP A 487 2.62 -19.78 6.45
N GLN A 488 1.70 -19.48 7.36
CA GLN A 488 0.86 -20.48 8.02
C GLN A 488 -0.28 -20.96 7.13
N THR A 489 -0.69 -20.18 6.13
CA THR A 489 -1.77 -20.53 5.19
C THR A 489 -1.27 -20.91 3.80
N ALA A 490 0.04 -20.86 3.56
CA ALA A 490 0.67 -21.39 2.35
C ALA A 490 0.35 -22.88 2.16
N THR A 491 -0.01 -23.25 0.94
CA THR A 491 -0.09 -24.64 0.48
C THR A 491 1.30 -25.19 0.15
N ALA A 492 1.41 -26.47 -0.21
CA ALA A 492 2.67 -27.02 -0.71
C ALA A 492 3.14 -26.31 -2.02
N ASN A 493 2.20 -25.79 -2.80
CA ASN A 493 2.47 -25.17 -4.09
C ASN A 493 2.75 -23.67 -4.01
N ASP A 494 2.58 -23.04 -2.85
CA ASP A 494 2.94 -21.64 -2.64
C ASP A 494 4.41 -21.50 -2.24
N ASN A 495 5.14 -20.67 -2.98
CA ASN A 495 6.48 -20.24 -2.64
C ASN A 495 6.49 -18.72 -2.37
N LEU A 496 6.94 -18.31 -1.18
CA LEU A 496 7.14 -16.90 -0.87
C LEU A 496 8.54 -16.47 -1.31
N VAL A 497 8.60 -15.44 -2.15
CA VAL A 497 9.81 -14.91 -2.80
C VAL A 497 10.01 -13.47 -2.37
N SER A 498 11.25 -12.98 -2.28
CA SER A 498 11.48 -11.55 -2.03
C SER A 498 11.16 -10.75 -3.28
N GLY A 499 10.30 -9.75 -3.16
CA GLY A 499 10.09 -8.74 -4.20
C GLY A 499 11.34 -7.88 -4.43
N PRO A 500 11.29 -7.02 -5.47
CA PRO A 500 12.31 -6.02 -5.77
C PRO A 500 12.78 -5.20 -4.56
N SER A 501 14.07 -4.98 -4.32
CA SER A 501 15.25 -5.69 -4.86
C SER A 501 16.03 -6.38 -3.74
N GLY A 502 15.32 -6.80 -2.68
CA GLY A 502 15.89 -7.19 -1.40
C GLY A 502 15.01 -6.70 -0.26
N TYR A 503 15.61 -6.20 0.83
CA TYR A 503 14.81 -5.75 1.98
C TYR A 503 13.92 -4.52 1.70
N GLY A 504 14.15 -3.82 0.60
CA GLY A 504 13.32 -2.75 0.07
C GLY A 504 13.60 -2.56 -1.42
N TYR A 505 12.74 -1.80 -2.09
CA TYR A 505 12.86 -1.50 -3.50
C TYR A 505 14.00 -0.50 -3.72
N ALA A 506 15.01 -0.96 -4.44
CA ALA A 506 16.19 -0.20 -4.79
C ALA A 506 16.67 -0.64 -6.17
N TYR A 507 17.53 0.17 -6.78
CA TYR A 507 18.27 -0.12 -8.01
C TYR A 507 19.73 -0.39 -7.63
N PRO A 508 20.12 -1.65 -7.30
CA PRO A 508 21.46 -1.97 -6.84
C PRO A 508 22.59 -1.51 -7.78
N ASN A 509 22.32 -1.44 -9.10
CA ASN A 509 23.29 -0.96 -10.09
C ASN A 509 23.65 0.53 -9.88
N SER A 510 22.78 1.30 -9.22
CA SER A 510 22.95 2.74 -9.01
C SER A 510 23.52 3.10 -7.64
N PHE A 511 23.95 2.11 -6.84
CA PHE A 511 24.51 2.37 -5.52
C PHE A 511 25.81 3.19 -5.61
N PRO A 512 26.07 4.10 -4.63
CA PRO A 512 27.15 5.07 -4.73
C PRO A 512 28.55 4.45 -4.72
N ASN A 513 28.70 3.30 -4.07
CA ASN A 513 29.97 2.56 -4.00
C ASN A 513 29.73 1.10 -3.57
N GLN A 514 30.76 0.27 -3.75
CA GLN A 514 30.72 -1.16 -3.44
C GLN A 514 30.45 -1.45 -1.96
N GLN A 515 30.94 -0.61 -1.03
CA GLN A 515 30.72 -0.82 0.40
C GLN A 515 29.24 -0.66 0.77
N ALA A 516 28.58 0.39 0.29
CA ALA A 516 27.15 0.62 0.50
C ALA A 516 26.33 -0.53 -0.10
N LEU A 517 26.68 -0.99 -1.30
CA LEU A 517 26.05 -2.14 -1.95
C LEU A 517 26.21 -3.43 -1.12
N ASN A 518 27.42 -3.73 -0.65
CA ASN A 518 27.69 -4.91 0.18
C ASN A 518 26.91 -4.88 1.50
N GLN A 519 26.79 -3.70 2.13
CA GLN A 519 25.98 -3.51 3.34
C GLN A 519 24.49 -3.74 3.07
N PHE A 520 23.98 -3.24 1.93
CA PHE A 520 22.60 -3.48 1.50
C PHE A 520 22.33 -4.97 1.31
N VAL A 521 23.22 -5.69 0.63
CA VAL A 521 23.08 -7.13 0.39
C VAL A 521 23.17 -7.93 1.70
N ALA A 522 24.13 -7.64 2.57
CA ALA A 522 24.28 -8.33 3.85
C ALA A 522 23.04 -8.14 4.75
N LYS A 523 22.44 -6.93 4.72
CA LYS A 523 21.18 -6.67 5.42
C LYS A 523 20.01 -7.38 4.75
N THR A 524 19.99 -7.45 3.41
CA THR A 524 18.99 -8.22 2.66
C THR A 524 19.04 -9.69 3.09
N GLU A 525 20.22 -10.31 3.10
CA GLU A 525 20.43 -11.68 3.58
C GLU A 525 19.88 -11.90 5.00
N ALA A 526 20.20 -10.99 5.93
CA ALA A 526 19.72 -11.11 7.30
C ALA A 526 18.19 -11.10 7.39
N TYR A 527 17.52 -10.29 6.55
CA TYR A 527 16.06 -10.19 6.53
C TYR A 527 15.42 -11.33 5.75
N THR A 528 15.92 -11.69 4.58
CA THR A 528 15.40 -12.81 3.77
C THR A 528 15.57 -14.13 4.51
N GLN A 529 16.70 -14.36 5.19
CA GLN A 529 16.89 -15.52 6.06
C GLN A 529 15.89 -15.59 7.19
N ARG A 530 15.54 -14.47 7.84
CA ARG A 530 14.56 -14.40 8.94
C ARG A 530 13.12 -14.47 8.44
N ALA A 531 12.84 -13.94 7.27
CA ALA A 531 11.54 -14.00 6.60
C ALA A 531 11.31 -15.37 5.93
N GLY A 532 12.36 -16.13 5.65
CA GLY A 532 12.29 -17.42 4.96
C GLY A 532 12.24 -17.32 3.43
N LEU A 533 12.62 -16.18 2.87
CA LEU A 533 12.57 -15.91 1.43
C LEU A 533 13.93 -16.30 0.83
N GLN A 534 13.97 -17.32 -0.03
CA GLN A 534 15.26 -17.87 -0.52
C GLN A 534 15.61 -17.45 -1.95
N VAL A 535 14.72 -16.70 -2.60
CA VAL A 535 14.89 -16.16 -3.95
C VAL A 535 14.62 -14.66 -3.85
N VAL A 536 15.44 -13.85 -4.53
CA VAL A 536 15.29 -12.40 -4.58
C VAL A 536 15.05 -11.96 -6.02
N THR A 537 13.95 -11.27 -6.25
CA THR A 537 13.75 -10.53 -7.50
C THR A 537 14.52 -9.22 -7.42
N VAL A 538 15.32 -8.92 -8.45
CA VAL A 538 16.09 -7.67 -8.57
C VAL A 538 15.56 -6.87 -9.75
N TRP A 539 15.08 -5.66 -9.47
CA TRP A 539 14.61 -4.69 -10.46
C TRP A 539 15.51 -3.45 -10.41
N ASN A 540 16.20 -3.16 -11.51
CA ASN A 540 17.02 -1.94 -11.64
C ASN A 540 16.33 -0.89 -12.52
N THR A 541 15.81 -1.30 -13.67
CA THR A 541 14.91 -0.51 -14.52
C THR A 541 14.03 -1.52 -15.26
N ILE A 542 13.02 -1.07 -15.99
CA ILE A 542 12.12 -1.95 -16.75
C ILE A 542 12.84 -2.84 -17.78
N ARG A 543 14.08 -2.51 -18.16
CA ARG A 543 14.96 -3.32 -19.02
C ARG A 543 16.32 -3.64 -18.37
N GLY A 544 16.48 -3.32 -17.08
CA GLY A 544 17.78 -3.31 -16.40
C GLY A 544 18.11 -4.65 -15.79
N GLY A 545 19.16 -5.30 -16.30
CA GLY A 545 19.69 -6.54 -15.75
C GLY A 545 20.50 -6.36 -14.48
N ILE A 546 20.99 -7.47 -13.93
CA ILE A 546 21.90 -7.50 -12.79
C ILE A 546 23.32 -7.39 -13.32
N ASN A 547 24.02 -6.30 -13.02
CA ASN A 547 25.42 -6.16 -13.44
C ASN A 547 26.34 -7.09 -12.60
N GLU A 548 27.56 -7.32 -13.09
CA GLU A 548 28.51 -8.25 -12.46
C GLU A 548 28.87 -7.85 -11.01
N ALA A 549 28.99 -6.55 -10.71
CA ALA A 549 29.32 -6.07 -9.37
C ALA A 549 28.21 -6.38 -8.35
N VAL A 550 26.95 -6.19 -8.75
CA VAL A 550 25.77 -6.54 -7.95
C VAL A 550 25.67 -8.05 -7.78
N GLY A 551 25.78 -8.82 -8.86
CA GLY A 551 25.73 -10.28 -8.81
C GLY A 551 26.81 -10.88 -7.90
N ARG A 552 28.04 -10.35 -7.97
CA ARG A 552 29.14 -10.72 -7.05
C ARG A 552 28.83 -10.38 -5.60
N SER A 553 28.30 -9.18 -5.33
CA SER A 553 27.93 -8.77 -3.98
C SER A 553 26.90 -9.71 -3.36
N PHE A 554 25.85 -10.08 -4.09
CA PHE A 554 24.87 -11.08 -3.67
C PHE A 554 25.49 -12.47 -3.46
N ALA A 555 26.36 -12.93 -4.36
CA ALA A 555 27.02 -14.23 -4.22
C ALA A 555 27.92 -14.31 -2.96
N GLU A 556 28.52 -13.19 -2.56
CA GLU A 556 29.43 -13.11 -1.42
C GLU A 556 28.70 -12.87 -0.09
N HIS A 557 27.75 -11.93 -0.06
CA HIS A 557 27.13 -11.45 1.16
C HIS A 557 25.72 -12.00 1.42
N ALA A 558 25.15 -12.76 0.49
CA ALA A 558 23.88 -13.46 0.66
C ALA A 558 23.98 -14.97 0.34
N PRO A 559 24.89 -15.71 1.02
CA PRO A 559 25.21 -17.10 0.66
C PRO A 559 24.06 -18.09 0.87
N SER A 560 23.02 -17.73 1.62
CA SER A 560 21.86 -18.62 1.81
C SER A 560 20.88 -18.66 0.63
N LEU A 561 20.97 -17.69 -0.28
CA LEU A 561 20.05 -17.56 -1.41
C LEU A 561 20.22 -18.72 -2.40
N LEU A 562 19.09 -19.15 -2.96
CA LEU A 562 19.04 -20.13 -4.04
C LEU A 562 19.37 -19.48 -5.38
N GLY A 563 18.86 -18.27 -5.62
CA GLY A 563 19.12 -17.51 -6.83
C GLY A 563 18.45 -16.13 -6.85
N LEU A 564 18.74 -15.40 -7.92
CA LEU A 564 18.21 -14.07 -8.21
C LEU A 564 17.39 -14.09 -9.50
N THR A 565 16.27 -13.37 -9.55
CA THR A 565 15.59 -13.08 -10.83
C THR A 565 15.94 -11.68 -11.31
N GLY A 566 16.22 -11.51 -12.60
CA GLY A 566 16.51 -10.22 -13.23
C GLY A 566 15.43 -9.77 -14.21
N GLN A 567 15.20 -8.46 -14.28
CA GLN A 567 14.17 -7.81 -15.13
C GLN A 567 14.69 -7.48 -16.55
N ASN A 568 15.73 -8.12 -17.04
CA ASN A 568 16.19 -7.96 -18.42
C ASN A 568 15.64 -9.10 -19.28
N THR A 569 14.39 -8.99 -19.72
CA THR A 569 13.68 -10.05 -20.46
C THR A 569 14.57 -10.70 -21.52
N GLY A 570 14.77 -12.02 -21.41
CA GLY A 570 15.58 -12.80 -22.36
C GLY A 570 17.09 -12.79 -22.12
N GLY A 571 17.58 -12.12 -21.07
CA GLY A 571 19.01 -12.01 -20.74
C GLY A 571 19.72 -13.27 -20.23
N GLY A 572 19.06 -14.43 -20.23
CA GLY A 572 19.65 -15.73 -19.92
C GLY A 572 20.02 -15.98 -18.44
N LEU A 573 20.83 -17.02 -18.22
CA LEU A 573 21.35 -17.45 -16.92
C LEU A 573 22.82 -17.00 -16.77
N THR A 574 23.13 -16.40 -15.62
CA THR A 574 24.50 -16.06 -15.21
C THR A 574 24.80 -16.71 -13.87
N ILE A 575 25.96 -17.37 -13.74
CA ILE A 575 26.42 -17.92 -12.45
C ILE A 575 27.47 -16.98 -11.85
N TYR A 576 27.09 -16.22 -10.83
CA TYR A 576 27.99 -15.30 -10.14
C TYR A 576 28.88 -16.05 -9.14
N GLN A 577 30.19 -15.79 -9.23
CA GLN A 577 31.23 -16.40 -8.39
C GLN A 577 31.15 -17.94 -8.26
N GLN A 578 30.65 -18.65 -9.29
CA GLN A 578 30.43 -20.11 -9.22
C GLN A 578 29.58 -20.54 -8.00
N ARG A 579 28.67 -19.67 -7.53
CA ARG A 579 27.91 -19.86 -6.29
C ARG A 579 26.43 -19.55 -6.43
N LEU A 580 26.09 -18.46 -7.10
CA LEU A 580 24.74 -17.93 -7.12
C LEU A 580 24.24 -17.78 -8.57
N PRO A 581 23.21 -18.53 -8.98
CA PRO A 581 22.54 -18.29 -10.25
C PRO A 581 21.71 -17.01 -10.19
N GLY A 582 21.92 -16.12 -11.15
CA GLY A 582 20.99 -15.07 -11.53
C GLY A 582 20.38 -15.39 -12.88
N MET A 583 19.06 -15.34 -12.98
CA MET A 583 18.34 -15.70 -14.19
C MET A 583 17.40 -14.58 -14.59
N ALA A 584 17.52 -14.11 -15.83
CA ALA A 584 16.55 -13.19 -16.40
C ALA A 584 15.18 -13.86 -16.52
N LEU A 585 14.13 -13.09 -16.24
CA LEU A 585 12.77 -13.55 -16.47
C LEU A 585 12.54 -13.65 -17.99
N SER A 586 11.81 -14.68 -18.42
CA SER A 586 11.35 -14.80 -19.80
C SER A 586 10.19 -13.85 -20.09
N CYS A 587 9.47 -13.45 -19.04
CA CYS A 587 8.51 -12.36 -19.04
C CYS A 587 8.58 -11.65 -17.68
N ASN A 588 8.86 -10.35 -17.67
CA ASN A 588 8.98 -9.53 -16.46
C ASN A 588 7.64 -9.14 -15.84
N TYR A 589 6.67 -8.84 -16.70
CA TYR A 589 5.42 -8.17 -16.30
C TYR A 589 4.27 -8.60 -17.22
N CYS A 590 4.07 -9.92 -17.34
CA CYS A 590 3.05 -10.49 -18.20
C CYS A 590 1.64 -10.06 -17.76
N THR A 591 0.82 -9.65 -18.72
CA THR A 591 -0.50 -9.07 -18.48
C THR A 591 -1.66 -10.04 -18.69
N SER A 592 -1.43 -11.20 -19.32
CA SER A 592 -2.49 -12.13 -19.69
C SER A 592 -2.03 -13.58 -19.78
N GLU A 593 -2.99 -14.50 -19.86
CA GLU A 593 -2.75 -15.92 -20.16
C GLU A 593 -1.99 -16.11 -21.48
N GLN A 594 -2.41 -15.39 -22.52
CA GLN A 594 -1.82 -15.49 -23.85
C GLN A 594 -0.37 -15.04 -23.86
N ALA A 595 -0.08 -13.88 -23.24
CA ALA A 595 1.29 -13.37 -23.12
C ALA A 595 2.21 -14.40 -22.42
N MET A 596 1.74 -15.03 -21.35
CA MET A 596 2.52 -16.06 -20.66
C MET A 596 2.81 -17.27 -21.56
N LYS A 597 1.83 -17.76 -22.32
CA LYS A 597 2.01 -18.89 -23.26
C LYS A 597 3.03 -18.55 -24.35
N GLU A 598 2.94 -17.35 -24.93
CA GLU A 598 3.86 -16.89 -25.98
C GLU A 598 5.30 -16.77 -25.46
N HIS A 599 5.49 -16.20 -24.27
CA HIS A 599 6.81 -16.10 -23.65
C HIS A 599 7.38 -17.47 -23.26
N ILE A 600 6.54 -18.42 -22.81
CA ILE A 600 6.98 -19.81 -22.56
C ILE A 600 7.41 -20.47 -23.87
N ALA A 601 6.60 -20.38 -24.93
CA ALA A 601 6.91 -20.97 -26.23
C ALA A 601 8.21 -20.39 -26.80
N THR A 602 8.38 -19.07 -26.73
CA THR A 602 9.59 -18.37 -27.19
C THR A 602 10.82 -18.82 -26.41
N ALA A 603 10.75 -18.87 -25.08
CA ALA A 603 11.87 -19.33 -24.27
C ALA A 603 12.20 -20.82 -24.48
N SER A 604 11.21 -21.61 -24.90
CA SER A 604 11.32 -23.06 -25.11
C SER A 604 11.70 -23.44 -26.54
N ALA A 605 11.72 -22.48 -27.46
CA ALA A 605 12.00 -22.72 -28.87
C ALA A 605 13.39 -23.37 -29.09
N GLY A 606 13.45 -24.39 -29.95
CA GLY A 606 14.68 -25.11 -30.26
C GLY A 606 15.23 -25.97 -29.12
N TRP A 607 14.39 -26.38 -28.15
CA TRP A 607 14.77 -27.40 -27.19
C TRP A 607 14.80 -28.78 -27.86
N ASP A 608 15.87 -29.55 -27.64
CA ASP A 608 16.18 -30.79 -28.35
C ASP A 608 15.98 -32.06 -27.49
N GLY A 609 15.57 -31.91 -26.22
CA GLY A 609 15.39 -33.03 -25.30
C GLY A 609 16.67 -33.54 -24.61
N ASN A 610 17.85 -32.97 -24.91
CA ASN A 610 19.13 -33.53 -24.43
C ASN A 610 19.61 -32.94 -23.11
N SER A 611 19.03 -31.83 -22.66
CA SER A 611 19.39 -31.15 -21.41
C SER A 611 18.16 -30.47 -20.78
N PRO A 612 18.14 -30.19 -19.47
CA PRO A 612 17.06 -29.42 -18.86
C PRO A 612 17.05 -27.98 -19.39
N ARG A 613 15.86 -27.41 -19.55
CA ARG A 613 15.67 -25.99 -19.84
C ARG A 613 14.85 -25.34 -18.73
N PHE A 614 15.14 -24.08 -18.42
CA PHE A 614 14.49 -23.35 -17.34
C PHE A 614 13.81 -22.10 -17.90
N VAL A 615 12.59 -21.84 -17.47
CA VAL A 615 11.76 -20.70 -17.89
C VAL A 615 11.13 -20.07 -16.64
N LEU A 616 11.31 -18.76 -16.48
CA LEU A 616 10.71 -17.99 -15.39
C LEU A 616 9.73 -16.97 -15.94
N ILE A 617 8.48 -17.04 -15.49
CA ILE A 617 7.41 -16.15 -15.91
C ILE A 617 6.96 -15.35 -14.70
N GLN A 618 7.16 -14.04 -14.74
CA GLN A 618 6.57 -13.11 -13.80
C GLN A 618 5.39 -12.39 -14.46
N ALA A 619 4.25 -12.39 -13.76
CA ALA A 619 3.04 -11.72 -14.20
C ALA A 619 2.55 -10.75 -13.15
N GLN A 620 1.81 -9.74 -13.63
CA GLN A 620 1.40 -8.61 -12.82
C GLN A 620 -0.06 -8.69 -12.38
N PRO A 621 -0.39 -8.33 -11.14
CA PRO A 621 -1.70 -8.57 -10.56
C PRO A 621 -2.78 -7.58 -11.02
N TRP A 622 -2.40 -6.45 -11.62
CA TRP A 622 -3.28 -5.31 -11.93
C TRP A 622 -4.12 -5.51 -13.20
N THR A 623 -3.77 -6.47 -14.07
CA THR A 623 -4.56 -6.84 -15.27
C THR A 623 -5.34 -8.13 -15.08
N ASN A 624 -5.81 -8.39 -13.85
CA ASN A 624 -6.62 -9.57 -13.50
C ASN A 624 -5.88 -10.91 -13.75
N VAL A 625 -4.55 -10.92 -13.63
CA VAL A 625 -3.80 -12.18 -13.53
C VAL A 625 -3.97 -12.72 -12.12
N THR A 626 -4.44 -13.97 -12.02
CA THR A 626 -4.76 -14.63 -10.76
C THR A 626 -4.20 -16.06 -10.73
N PRO A 627 -4.25 -16.77 -9.59
CA PRO A 627 -3.93 -18.20 -9.55
C PRO A 627 -4.70 -19.04 -10.57
N THR A 628 -5.96 -18.70 -10.85
CA THR A 628 -6.76 -19.32 -11.92
C THR A 628 -6.09 -19.16 -13.30
N THR A 629 -5.52 -17.99 -13.58
CA THR A 629 -4.80 -17.73 -14.83
C THR A 629 -3.57 -18.63 -14.95
N PHE A 630 -2.76 -18.76 -13.89
CA PHE A 630 -1.59 -19.66 -13.89
C PHE A 630 -1.99 -21.14 -14.06
N LYS A 631 -3.09 -21.57 -13.43
CA LYS A 631 -3.63 -22.92 -13.61
C LYS A 631 -3.99 -23.20 -15.06
N LYS A 632 -4.65 -22.25 -15.75
CA LYS A 632 -4.99 -22.38 -17.18
C LYS A 632 -3.75 -22.49 -18.06
N VAL A 633 -2.75 -21.63 -17.84
CA VAL A 633 -1.46 -21.73 -18.56
C VAL A 633 -0.81 -23.08 -18.32
N ALA A 634 -0.65 -23.50 -17.07
CA ALA A 634 -0.05 -24.79 -16.71
C ALA A 634 -0.75 -25.98 -17.37
N THR A 635 -2.08 -25.98 -17.40
CA THR A 635 -2.90 -27.04 -17.99
C THR A 635 -2.76 -27.11 -19.52
N SER A 636 -2.37 -26.01 -20.17
CA SER A 636 -2.15 -25.98 -21.62
C SER A 636 -0.77 -26.53 -22.06
N LEU A 637 0.14 -26.77 -21.12
CA LEU A 637 1.49 -27.25 -21.44
C LEU A 637 1.47 -28.77 -21.69
N ASN A 638 2.25 -29.21 -22.68
CA ASN A 638 2.39 -30.63 -23.02
C ASN A 638 3.28 -31.37 -21.98
N PRO A 639 3.42 -32.71 -22.06
CA PRO A 639 4.22 -33.48 -21.10
C PRO A 639 5.73 -33.19 -21.07
N GLU A 640 6.29 -32.41 -21.99
CA GLU A 640 7.70 -31.98 -21.98
C GLU A 640 7.98 -30.92 -20.90
N TYR A 641 6.92 -30.22 -20.47
CA TYR A 641 6.98 -29.18 -19.45
C TYR A 641 6.70 -29.73 -18.06
N VAL A 642 7.35 -29.15 -17.06
CA VAL A 642 7.09 -29.40 -15.64
C VAL A 642 6.96 -28.06 -14.93
N VAL A 643 5.77 -27.76 -14.42
CA VAL A 643 5.56 -26.55 -13.60
C VAL A 643 6.09 -26.80 -12.20
N VAL A 644 6.96 -25.91 -11.72
CA VAL A 644 7.62 -26.02 -10.41
C VAL A 644 7.59 -24.68 -9.67
N ARG A 645 7.82 -24.73 -8.35
CA ARG A 645 7.98 -23.51 -7.54
C ARG A 645 9.28 -22.77 -7.96
N PRO A 646 9.37 -21.45 -7.80
CA PRO A 646 10.59 -20.70 -8.08
C PRO A 646 11.81 -21.18 -7.27
N ASP A 647 11.66 -21.49 -5.97
CA ASP A 647 12.73 -22.08 -5.17
C ASP A 647 13.21 -23.44 -5.71
N HIS A 648 12.27 -24.29 -6.15
CA HIS A 648 12.57 -25.56 -6.81
C HIS A 648 13.28 -25.37 -8.15
N LEU A 649 12.86 -24.41 -8.96
CA LEU A 649 13.52 -24.07 -10.23
C LEU A 649 14.99 -23.70 -9.99
N PHE A 650 15.28 -22.84 -9.01
CA PHE A 650 16.67 -22.51 -8.69
C PHE A 650 17.45 -23.68 -8.09
N GLN A 651 16.83 -24.56 -7.29
CA GLN A 651 17.49 -25.79 -6.84
C GLN A 651 17.86 -26.72 -8.00
N LEU A 652 17.02 -26.80 -9.03
CA LEU A 652 17.28 -27.58 -10.24
C LEU A 652 18.38 -26.93 -11.11
N ILE A 653 18.37 -25.60 -11.29
CA ILE A 653 19.46 -24.86 -11.94
C ILE A 653 20.79 -25.15 -11.25
N ARG A 654 20.80 -25.06 -9.91
CA ARG A 654 22.00 -25.34 -9.11
C ARG A 654 22.50 -26.75 -9.35
N GLN A 655 21.61 -27.75 -9.30
CA GLN A 655 21.97 -29.14 -9.57
C GLN A 655 22.51 -29.36 -10.99
N ALA A 656 21.87 -28.77 -12.00
CA ALA A 656 22.29 -28.87 -13.40
C ALA A 656 23.68 -28.23 -13.66
N ASN A 657 24.10 -27.29 -12.81
CA ASN A 657 25.37 -26.59 -12.91
C ASN A 657 26.39 -27.02 -11.84
N GLY A 658 26.19 -28.17 -11.18
CA GLY A 658 27.13 -28.70 -10.18
C GLY A 658 27.25 -27.87 -8.89
N LEU A 659 26.31 -26.98 -8.61
CA LEU A 659 26.29 -26.14 -7.41
C LEU A 659 25.61 -26.85 -6.24
N THR A 660 25.96 -26.45 -5.00
CA THR A 660 25.27 -26.94 -3.79
C THR A 660 23.78 -26.63 -3.86
N ARG A 661 22.92 -27.66 -3.93
CA ARG A 661 21.46 -27.52 -4.12
C ARG A 661 20.79 -26.61 -3.08
N ASN A 662 21.19 -26.67 -1.81
CA ASN A 662 20.61 -25.92 -0.69
C ASN A 662 21.69 -25.24 0.16
N PRO A 663 22.21 -24.07 -0.25
CA PRO A 663 23.36 -23.45 0.42
C PRO A 663 23.01 -22.89 1.81
N GLY A 664 21.74 -22.51 2.06
CA GLY A 664 21.28 -21.99 3.36
C GLY A 664 20.91 -23.04 4.41
N ARG A 665 20.81 -24.33 4.06
CA ARG A 665 20.51 -25.39 5.01
C ARG A 665 21.84 -25.87 5.58
N LYS A 666 22.20 -25.45 6.80
CA LYS A 666 23.32 -26.07 7.53
C LYS A 666 23.10 -27.58 7.46
N SER A 667 24.06 -28.31 6.90
CA SER A 667 24.07 -29.76 6.95
C SER A 667 23.86 -30.14 8.41
N ALA A 668 22.78 -30.88 8.70
CA ALA A 668 22.69 -31.59 9.96
C ALA A 668 23.97 -32.43 10.02
N GLY A 669 24.87 -32.04 10.93
CA GLY A 669 26.19 -32.63 11.01
C GLY A 669 26.05 -34.14 11.09
N HIS A 670 26.87 -34.84 10.34
CA HIS A 670 27.30 -36.15 10.76
C HIS A 670 27.86 -35.97 12.17
N ALA A 671 27.04 -36.30 13.18
CA ALA A 671 27.57 -36.62 14.49
C ALA A 671 28.51 -37.80 14.24
N ARG A 672 29.81 -37.52 14.22
CA ARG A 672 30.83 -38.56 14.37
C ARG A 672 30.44 -39.32 15.63
N VAL A 673 29.94 -40.53 15.44
CA VAL A 673 29.84 -41.53 16.50
C VAL A 673 31.28 -41.80 16.93
N VAL A 674 31.75 -41.06 17.91
CA VAL A 674 32.93 -41.46 18.69
C VAL A 674 32.45 -42.67 19.48
N ARG A 675 32.79 -43.86 19.00
CA ARG A 675 32.68 -45.07 19.82
C ARG A 675 33.69 -44.93 20.95
N PRO A 676 33.29 -45.14 22.22
CA PRO A 676 34.26 -45.24 23.30
C PRO A 676 35.10 -46.51 23.08
N ARG A 677 36.42 -46.35 23.13
CA ARG A 677 37.35 -47.39 23.56
C ARG A 677 38.01 -46.91 24.82
#